data_AF-A0A2C5YUT4-F1
#
_entry.id   AF-A0A2C5YUT4-F1
#
_cell.length_a   1.000
_cell.length_b   1.000
_cell.length_c   1.000
_cell.angle_alpha   90.00
_cell.angle_beta   90.00
_cell.angle_gamma   90.00
#
_symmetry.space_group_name_H-M   'P 1'
#
loop_
_entity.id
_entity.type
_entity.pdbx_description
1 polymer ?
#
loop_
_entity_poly.entity_id
_entity_poly.type
_entity_poly.pdbx_seq_one_letter_code
_entity_poly.pdbx_strand_id
1 'polypeptide(L)'
;MRVLCVAEKPSISKAVAGHMSGGRLQTHGTRNRFVKNYSFDFDFAQAWGQCEVTMTCVSGHLTTVDFPGEYRNWSHPPPETLFAAPIVTDIHHDSKTIAKNIQDQARYSRLLVIWTDCDLEGEHIGQEIVDAARQGNAAIQVKRARFSNVERAHVLSAARRLADLDEKKVNAVRARIELDLRIGCAFTRFLCNSLRSLGGPMEKLTLSYGSCQFPTLGFVVDRYFRVKNFVPEPFWSIKLTHTKEGKTAVFSWARNRLFDRTTTVILYERCLAAKKAVVTRVQEKPTRKFKPLPLTTVELQKAATRLLRMNSQRAMIIAEGLYNKGFISYPRTETDRFDKGINLRALVQKQTPSQAWGNFAQGLVDGAFQQPRAGRHDDKAHPPIHPIAYAAPTVLSAEEAPLYEYVVRRFLACCADDAKGMATDIDVEYGDENFHARGVVVLERNYLDVYVYERWDNTAELPRLSRGEQFEPTEAMMTEGKTSPPNYLTEADLIALMDANGIGTDATMADHIQKIQDREYVAVIDRARSGAGGDEDENGDGPGAREEAPAGRGRGSGRGRRGGRGGAASTGRRGGQKVFVPTQLGVALILGFDRMNFETSLGKPFLRKEMELKMKAICEGNTTRDIVLRESISQYRHVFFQSQEKLGVLRQTAAAGHMMKGRHKSLSVSGKTARDQTVADSEARDRDGFAARTRLSARGGRIRTQRRALDRYGRPGQLGSGAAEIGRATACRMGLI
;
A
#
# COMPACT_ATOMS: atom_id res chain seq x y z
N MET A 1 -43.58 19.83 6.70
CA MET A 1 -42.51 20.87 6.75
C MET A 1 -41.63 20.76 5.50
N ARG A 2 -40.92 21.81 5.05
CA ARG A 2 -39.92 21.70 3.95
C ARG A 2 -38.52 21.33 4.45
N VAL A 3 -37.92 20.33 3.80
CA VAL A 3 -36.58 19.78 4.11
C VAL A 3 -35.72 19.77 2.84
N LEU A 4 -34.53 20.39 2.91
CA LEU A 4 -33.49 20.25 1.90
C LEU A 4 -32.57 19.08 2.28
N CYS A 5 -32.41 18.10 1.40
CA CYS A 5 -31.42 17.04 1.52
C CYS A 5 -30.34 17.21 0.46
N VAL A 6 -29.06 17.08 0.82
CA VAL A 6 -27.94 17.24 -0.13
C VAL A 6 -26.95 16.10 0.01
N ALA A 7 -26.79 15.31 -1.06
CA ALA A 7 -25.78 14.25 -1.14
C ALA A 7 -24.50 14.70 -1.85
N GLU A 8 -23.44 13.89 -1.78
CA GLU A 8 -22.14 14.23 -2.38
C GLU A 8 -22.12 14.17 -3.91
N LYS A 9 -22.88 13.22 -4.48
CA LYS A 9 -22.78 12.77 -5.88
C LYS A 9 -24.19 12.54 -6.48
N PRO A 10 -24.40 12.76 -7.79
CA PRO A 10 -25.71 12.53 -8.46
C PRO A 10 -26.24 11.09 -8.39
N SER A 11 -25.35 10.10 -8.25
CA SER A 11 -25.67 8.70 -7.98
C SER A 11 -26.37 8.52 -6.63
N ILE A 12 -25.74 9.04 -5.56
CA ILE A 12 -26.22 8.92 -4.18
C ILE A 12 -27.54 9.67 -4.00
N SER A 13 -27.67 10.92 -4.47
CA SER A 13 -28.94 11.67 -4.36
C SER A 13 -30.10 10.97 -5.06
N LYS A 14 -29.88 10.39 -6.25
CA LYS A 14 -30.89 9.62 -6.97
C LYS A 14 -31.28 8.34 -6.22
N ALA A 15 -30.31 7.59 -5.70
CA ALA A 15 -30.55 6.36 -4.96
C ALA A 15 -31.32 6.62 -3.64
N VAL A 16 -30.84 7.59 -2.85
CA VAL A 16 -31.46 7.97 -1.57
C VAL A 16 -32.87 8.52 -1.80
N ALA A 17 -33.08 9.42 -2.78
CA ALA A 17 -34.42 9.92 -3.12
C ALA A 17 -35.37 8.79 -3.55
N GLY A 18 -34.92 7.87 -4.41
CA GLY A 18 -35.70 6.71 -4.84
C GLY A 18 -36.07 5.78 -3.67
N HIS A 19 -35.18 5.62 -2.68
CA HIS A 19 -35.47 4.82 -1.49
C HIS A 19 -36.42 5.53 -0.52
N MET A 20 -36.20 6.81 -0.20
CA MET A 20 -37.07 7.56 0.70
C MET A 20 -38.50 7.69 0.14
N SER A 21 -38.64 8.12 -1.12
CA SER A 21 -39.94 8.27 -1.82
C SER A 21 -40.69 6.98 -2.14
N GLY A 22 -40.06 5.81 -1.96
CA GLY A 22 -40.59 4.54 -2.49
C GLY A 22 -40.76 4.54 -4.02
N GLY A 23 -39.98 5.35 -4.74
CA GLY A 23 -40.09 5.56 -6.19
C GLY A 23 -41.06 6.65 -6.63
N ARG A 24 -41.84 7.25 -5.72
CA ARG A 24 -42.82 8.30 -6.02
C ARG A 24 -42.20 9.69 -5.84
N LEU A 25 -41.40 10.12 -6.81
CA LEU A 25 -40.74 11.44 -6.80
C LEU A 25 -40.98 12.22 -8.10
N GLN A 26 -40.96 13.54 -8.01
CA GLN A 26 -40.85 14.45 -9.16
C GLN A 26 -39.38 14.82 -9.38
N THR A 27 -38.96 15.00 -10.63
CA THR A 27 -37.58 15.39 -10.97
C THR A 27 -37.57 16.74 -11.67
N HIS A 28 -36.82 17.70 -11.14
CA HIS A 28 -36.65 19.03 -11.71
C HIS A 28 -35.20 19.25 -12.16
N GLY A 29 -35.03 19.93 -13.29
CA GLY A 29 -33.71 20.36 -13.78
C GLY A 29 -33.13 21.48 -12.91
N THR A 30 -31.81 21.54 -12.82
CA THR A 30 -31.09 22.71 -12.27
C THR A 30 -30.31 23.40 -13.39
N ARG A 31 -29.68 24.55 -13.09
CA ARG A 31 -28.74 25.22 -14.02
C ARG A 31 -27.49 24.38 -14.33
N ASN A 32 -27.21 23.35 -13.53
CA ASN A 32 -26.15 22.38 -13.81
C ASN A 32 -26.73 21.17 -14.57
N ARG A 33 -26.07 20.77 -15.67
CA ARG A 33 -26.52 19.66 -16.52
C ARG A 33 -26.65 18.33 -15.77
N PHE A 34 -25.80 18.07 -14.79
CA PHE A 34 -25.70 16.79 -14.09
C PHE A 34 -26.50 16.75 -12.79
N VAL A 35 -26.58 17.87 -12.05
CA VAL A 35 -27.38 17.97 -10.82
C VAL A 35 -28.87 18.10 -11.13
N LYS A 36 -29.70 17.44 -10.31
CA LYS A 36 -31.17 17.48 -10.33
C LYS A 36 -31.70 17.74 -8.93
N ASN A 37 -32.94 18.23 -8.85
CA ASN A 37 -33.69 18.30 -7.61
C ASN A 37 -34.81 17.25 -7.68
N TYR A 38 -34.89 16.37 -6.68
CA TYR A 38 -35.89 15.32 -6.56
C TYR A 38 -36.86 15.66 -5.43
N SER A 39 -38.13 15.89 -5.76
CA SER A 39 -39.17 16.34 -4.83
C SER A 39 -40.10 15.19 -4.45
N PHE A 40 -40.30 14.93 -3.16
CA PHE A 40 -41.15 13.86 -2.63
C PHE A 40 -41.53 14.08 -1.16
N ASP A 41 -42.59 13.44 -0.68
CA ASP A 41 -42.96 13.45 0.73
C ASP A 41 -42.27 12.32 1.51
N PHE A 42 -41.87 12.59 2.77
CA PHE A 42 -41.24 11.61 3.65
C PHE A 42 -41.50 11.86 5.14
N ASP A 43 -41.69 10.77 5.89
CA ASP A 43 -41.79 10.77 7.35
C ASP A 43 -40.42 10.56 8.02
N PHE A 44 -39.88 11.64 8.58
CA PHE A 44 -38.65 11.65 9.38
C PHE A 44 -38.84 11.15 10.83
N ALA A 45 -40.01 10.57 11.14
CA ALA A 45 -40.44 10.13 12.47
C ALA A 45 -40.59 11.29 13.47
N GLN A 46 -40.84 10.96 14.75
CA GLN A 46 -41.44 11.83 15.77
C GLN A 46 -40.79 13.21 15.99
N ALA A 47 -39.51 13.40 15.64
CA ALA A 47 -38.83 14.69 15.76
C ALA A 47 -39.25 15.73 14.70
N TRP A 48 -39.83 15.31 13.57
CA TRP A 48 -40.11 16.16 12.40
C TRP A 48 -41.40 15.81 11.64
N GLY A 49 -41.82 14.55 11.69
CA GLY A 49 -43.01 14.03 11.01
C GLY A 49 -42.93 14.10 9.48
N GLN A 50 -44.11 14.24 8.85
CA GLN A 50 -44.26 14.31 7.40
C GLN A 50 -43.69 15.62 6.83
N CYS A 51 -42.80 15.48 5.87
CA CYS A 51 -42.05 16.56 5.26
C CYS A 51 -42.07 16.48 3.73
N GLU A 52 -42.25 17.64 3.10
CA GLU A 52 -41.97 17.87 1.68
C GLU A 52 -40.43 17.98 1.55
N VAL A 53 -39.83 17.05 0.83
CA VAL A 53 -38.36 16.91 0.72
C VAL A 53 -37.90 17.29 -0.68
N THR A 54 -36.93 18.18 -0.76
CA THR A 54 -36.11 18.39 -1.96
C THR A 54 -34.76 17.74 -1.75
N MET A 55 -34.48 16.62 -2.42
CA MET A 55 -33.14 16.02 -2.48
C MET A 55 -32.36 16.56 -3.67
N THR A 56 -31.13 17.01 -3.45
CA THR A 56 -30.18 17.42 -4.49
C THR A 56 -28.77 16.90 -4.18
N CYS A 57 -27.75 17.33 -4.91
CA CYS A 57 -26.37 16.96 -4.61
C CYS A 57 -25.34 18.03 -4.98
N VAL A 58 -24.15 17.86 -4.42
CA VAL A 58 -22.91 18.47 -4.93
C VAL A 58 -22.25 17.54 -5.96
N SER A 59 -20.94 17.69 -6.17
CA SER A 59 -20.15 16.86 -7.07
C SER A 59 -18.72 16.73 -6.53
N GLY A 60 -18.61 16.33 -5.26
CA GLY A 60 -17.43 16.60 -4.42
C GLY A 60 -17.45 18.03 -3.85
N HIS A 61 -16.28 18.56 -3.51
CA HIS A 61 -16.10 19.89 -2.91
C HIS A 61 -16.76 21.03 -3.72
N LEU A 62 -17.39 21.96 -2.99
CA LEU A 62 -17.88 23.22 -3.53
C LEU A 62 -16.80 24.31 -3.53
N THR A 63 -15.86 24.24 -2.59
CA THR A 63 -14.91 25.31 -2.28
C THR A 63 -13.45 24.92 -2.52
N THR A 64 -12.61 25.94 -2.65
CA THR A 64 -11.14 25.84 -2.73
C THR A 64 -10.52 26.86 -1.80
N VAL A 65 -9.49 26.45 -1.05
CA VAL A 65 -8.70 27.33 -0.17
C VAL A 65 -7.42 27.73 -0.90
N ASP A 66 -7.12 29.03 -0.96
CA ASP A 66 -5.91 29.59 -1.59
C ASP A 66 -5.47 30.86 -0.83
N PHE A 67 -4.37 31.48 -1.24
CA PHE A 67 -3.93 32.79 -0.76
C PHE A 67 -4.56 33.94 -1.57
N PRO A 68 -4.73 35.15 -0.98
CA PRO A 68 -5.18 36.34 -1.70
C PRO A 68 -4.34 36.69 -2.94
N GLY A 69 -4.91 37.52 -3.81
CA GLY A 69 -4.32 37.90 -5.11
C GLY A 69 -2.89 38.45 -5.03
N GLU A 70 -2.53 39.15 -3.96
CA GLU A 70 -1.17 39.66 -3.70
C GLU A 70 -0.10 38.56 -3.64
N TYR A 71 -0.46 37.35 -3.17
CA TYR A 71 0.44 36.20 -3.08
C TYR A 71 0.49 35.37 -4.38
N ARG A 72 -0.14 35.80 -5.48
CA ARG A 72 -0.10 35.03 -6.76
C ARG A 72 1.28 35.02 -7.42
N ASN A 73 2.10 36.04 -7.20
CA ASN A 73 3.48 36.06 -7.67
C ASN A 73 4.33 35.12 -6.79
N TRP A 74 5.13 34.25 -7.42
CA TRP A 74 5.92 33.23 -6.72
C TRP A 74 7.17 33.79 -6.04
N SER A 75 7.64 34.98 -6.45
CA SER A 75 8.86 35.62 -5.95
C SER A 75 8.61 36.73 -4.92
N HIS A 76 7.40 37.30 -4.88
CA HIS A 76 7.03 38.36 -3.96
C HIS A 76 5.52 38.30 -3.62
N PRO A 77 5.10 38.36 -2.35
CA PRO A 77 5.94 38.33 -1.14
C PRO A 77 6.81 37.04 -1.03
N PRO A 78 7.93 37.08 -0.29
CA PRO A 78 8.85 35.94 -0.18
C PRO A 78 8.18 34.66 0.37
N PRO A 79 8.59 33.44 -0.03
CA PRO A 79 7.85 32.21 0.29
C PRO A 79 7.65 31.92 1.78
N GLU A 80 8.57 32.35 2.66
CA GLU A 80 8.45 32.28 4.12
C GLU A 80 7.22 33.04 4.68
N THR A 81 6.69 34.03 3.96
CA THR A 81 5.49 34.77 4.38
C THR A 81 4.22 33.90 4.35
N LEU A 82 4.18 32.85 3.52
CA LEU A 82 3.01 31.98 3.36
C LEU A 82 2.67 31.16 4.62
N PHE A 83 3.62 31.00 5.54
CA PHE A 83 3.34 30.42 6.86
C PHE A 83 2.45 31.30 7.74
N ALA A 84 2.39 32.62 7.49
CA ALA A 84 1.60 33.58 8.25
C ALA A 84 0.54 34.34 7.41
N ALA A 85 0.60 34.26 6.07
CA ALA A 85 -0.33 34.91 5.17
C ALA A 85 -1.80 34.53 5.46
N PRO A 86 -2.77 35.45 5.29
CA PRO A 86 -4.18 35.11 5.30
C PRO A 86 -4.52 34.11 4.18
N ILE A 87 -5.55 33.30 4.40
CA ILE A 87 -6.12 32.38 3.41
C ILE A 87 -7.56 32.78 3.10
N VAL A 88 -7.98 32.58 1.85
CA VAL A 88 -9.35 32.81 1.37
C VAL A 88 -9.98 31.47 1.00
N THR A 89 -11.31 31.38 1.10
CA THR A 89 -12.09 30.20 0.71
C THR A 89 -13.14 30.63 -0.31
N ASP A 90 -12.94 30.25 -1.57
CA ASP A 90 -13.78 30.62 -2.70
C ASP A 90 -14.59 29.42 -3.19
N ILE A 91 -15.79 29.68 -3.75
CA ILE A 91 -16.57 28.64 -4.43
C ILE A 91 -15.96 28.38 -5.81
N HIS A 92 -15.57 27.12 -6.06
CA HIS A 92 -14.97 26.70 -7.33
C HIS A 92 -15.86 27.07 -8.52
N HIS A 93 -15.28 27.50 -9.63
CA HIS A 93 -15.99 28.09 -10.77
C HIS A 93 -17.22 27.27 -11.19
N ASP A 94 -17.03 25.97 -11.44
CA ASP A 94 -18.09 25.09 -11.95
C ASP A 94 -19.14 24.76 -10.86
N SER A 95 -18.71 24.79 -9.59
CA SER A 95 -19.55 24.57 -8.41
C SER A 95 -20.44 25.78 -8.09
N LYS A 96 -20.20 26.97 -8.66
CA LYS A 96 -21.05 28.17 -8.43
C LYS A 96 -22.52 27.93 -8.78
N THR A 97 -22.81 27.17 -9.84
CA THR A 97 -24.18 26.81 -10.23
C THR A 97 -24.87 25.87 -9.23
N ILE A 98 -24.08 25.01 -8.57
CA ILE A 98 -24.53 24.03 -7.59
C ILE A 98 -24.77 24.71 -6.24
N ALA A 99 -23.81 25.49 -5.75
CA ALA A 99 -23.93 26.29 -4.54
C ALA A 99 -25.12 27.26 -4.63
N LYS A 100 -25.37 27.85 -5.81
CA LYS A 100 -26.55 28.70 -6.03
C LYS A 100 -27.86 27.90 -5.96
N ASN A 101 -27.93 26.69 -6.50
CA ASN A 101 -29.09 25.82 -6.34
C ASN A 101 -29.34 25.49 -4.85
N ILE A 102 -28.29 25.17 -4.08
CA ILE A 102 -28.39 24.94 -2.63
C ILE A 102 -28.91 26.19 -1.89
N GLN A 103 -28.36 27.36 -2.19
CA GLN A 103 -28.84 28.64 -1.65
C GLN A 103 -30.34 28.87 -1.93
N ASP A 104 -30.78 28.64 -3.17
CA ASP A 104 -32.15 28.91 -3.58
C ASP A 104 -33.17 27.90 -3.02
N GLN A 105 -32.79 26.63 -2.80
CA GLN A 105 -33.63 25.66 -2.08
C GLN A 105 -33.65 25.89 -0.56
N ALA A 106 -32.53 26.36 0.02
CA ALA A 106 -32.42 26.61 1.47
C ALA A 106 -33.36 27.72 1.95
N ARG A 107 -33.62 28.75 1.12
CA ARG A 107 -34.56 29.85 1.38
C ARG A 107 -35.95 29.41 1.87
N TYR A 108 -36.44 28.28 1.36
CA TYR A 108 -37.78 27.76 1.67
C TYR A 108 -37.76 26.56 2.61
N SER A 109 -36.58 26.16 3.10
CA SER A 109 -36.36 24.95 3.88
C SER A 109 -36.06 25.29 5.34
N ARG A 110 -36.70 24.57 6.29
CA ARG A 110 -36.48 24.75 7.73
C ARG A 110 -35.37 23.84 8.27
N LEU A 111 -35.13 22.71 7.59
CA LEU A 111 -34.11 21.73 7.90
C LEU A 111 -33.26 21.44 6.66
N LEU A 112 -31.95 21.36 6.86
CA LEU A 112 -30.96 20.83 5.95
C LEU A 112 -30.47 19.47 6.49
N VAL A 113 -30.54 18.42 5.67
CA VAL A 113 -29.98 17.10 5.98
C VAL A 113 -28.81 16.79 5.05
N ILE A 114 -27.64 16.58 5.63
CA ILE A 114 -26.41 16.22 4.93
C ILE A 114 -26.38 14.70 4.66
N TRP A 115 -26.22 14.34 3.39
CA TRP A 115 -26.16 12.97 2.85
C TRP A 115 -24.87 12.73 2.05
N THR A 116 -23.77 13.40 2.43
CA THR A 116 -22.43 13.11 1.91
C THR A 116 -21.97 11.71 2.33
N ASP A 117 -20.89 11.19 1.73
CA ASP A 117 -20.31 9.94 2.21
C ASP A 117 -19.80 10.12 3.67
N CYS A 118 -19.69 9.03 4.45
CA CYS A 118 -19.53 9.12 5.91
C CYS A 118 -18.07 9.00 6.39
N ASP A 119 -17.13 9.59 5.66
CA ASP A 119 -15.71 9.73 6.03
C ASP A 119 -15.38 11.16 6.50
N LEU A 120 -14.09 11.50 6.63
CA LEU A 120 -13.68 12.85 7.04
C LEU A 120 -14.00 13.90 5.97
N GLU A 121 -13.72 13.59 4.69
CA GLU A 121 -13.95 14.52 3.57
C GLU A 121 -15.44 14.81 3.40
N GLY A 122 -16.30 13.80 3.52
CA GLY A 122 -17.75 13.94 3.48
C GLY A 122 -18.33 14.79 4.61
N GLU A 123 -17.76 14.78 5.82
CA GLU A 123 -18.13 15.77 6.86
C GLU A 123 -17.71 17.19 6.44
N HIS A 124 -16.52 17.38 5.87
CA HIS A 124 -16.05 18.69 5.40
C HIS A 124 -16.93 19.25 4.26
N ILE A 125 -17.23 18.43 3.25
CA ILE A 125 -18.16 18.78 2.17
C ILE A 125 -19.56 19.06 2.75
N GLY A 126 -19.95 18.34 3.82
CA GLY A 126 -21.14 18.65 4.62
C GLY A 126 -21.13 20.08 5.16
N GLN A 127 -20.01 20.57 5.70
CA GLN A 127 -19.88 21.95 6.15
C GLN A 127 -19.92 22.95 4.99
N GLU A 128 -19.29 22.65 3.84
CA GLU A 128 -19.38 23.52 2.65
C GLU A 128 -20.82 23.68 2.14
N ILE A 129 -21.61 22.61 2.23
CA ILE A 129 -23.06 22.64 1.93
C ILE A 129 -23.81 23.50 2.95
N VAL A 130 -23.49 23.38 4.26
CA VAL A 130 -24.07 24.23 5.32
C VAL A 130 -23.75 25.71 5.08
N ASP A 131 -22.49 26.02 4.78
CA ASP A 131 -22.02 27.37 4.52
C ASP A 131 -22.72 27.98 3.29
N ALA A 132 -22.91 27.19 2.21
CA ALA A 132 -23.68 27.59 1.03
C ALA A 132 -25.20 27.74 1.30
N ALA A 133 -25.79 26.86 2.12
CA ALA A 133 -27.21 26.92 2.47
C ALA A 133 -27.53 28.11 3.40
N ARG A 134 -26.63 28.47 4.31
CA ARG A 134 -26.79 29.64 5.21
C ARG A 134 -26.81 30.97 4.47
N GLN A 135 -26.21 31.07 3.28
CA GLN A 135 -26.39 32.21 2.36
C GLN A 135 -27.83 32.33 1.81
N GLY A 136 -28.66 31.29 1.95
CA GLY A 136 -30.07 31.28 1.56
C GLY A 136 -31.02 31.40 2.76
N ASN A 137 -30.69 30.73 3.86
CA ASN A 137 -31.40 30.83 5.14
C ASN A 137 -30.40 30.65 6.29
N ALA A 138 -29.97 31.74 6.92
CA ALA A 138 -28.98 31.71 8.00
C ALA A 138 -29.45 30.92 9.25
N ALA A 139 -30.77 30.81 9.46
CA ALA A 139 -31.40 30.12 10.58
C ALA A 139 -31.83 28.67 10.23
N ILE A 140 -31.38 28.11 9.10
CA ILE A 140 -31.69 26.73 8.73
C ILE A 140 -31.09 25.75 9.75
N GLN A 141 -31.92 24.84 10.27
CA GLN A 141 -31.45 23.80 11.18
C GLN A 141 -30.66 22.76 10.38
N VAL A 142 -29.57 22.25 10.94
CA VAL A 142 -28.66 21.31 10.26
C VAL A 142 -28.71 19.97 10.96
N LYS A 143 -28.80 18.89 10.19
CA LYS A 143 -28.64 17.51 10.65
C LYS A 143 -27.89 16.65 9.63
N ARG A 144 -27.42 15.48 10.07
CA ARG A 144 -26.53 14.58 9.35
C ARG A 144 -27.11 13.17 9.32
N ALA A 145 -27.35 12.63 8.12
CA ALA A 145 -27.64 11.21 7.94
C ALA A 145 -26.32 10.41 7.91
N ARG A 146 -26.25 9.30 8.65
CA ARG A 146 -25.07 8.41 8.73
C ARG A 146 -25.38 7.04 8.14
N PHE A 147 -24.59 6.60 7.16
CA PHE A 147 -24.78 5.35 6.41
C PHE A 147 -23.45 4.81 5.85
N SER A 148 -23.36 3.50 5.65
CA SER A 148 -22.14 2.81 5.15
C SER A 148 -22.38 1.99 3.87
N ASN A 149 -23.62 2.02 3.36
CA ASN A 149 -24.06 1.46 2.08
C ASN A 149 -25.36 2.17 1.67
N VAL A 150 -25.75 2.03 0.40
CA VAL A 150 -26.96 2.65 -0.15
C VAL A 150 -28.20 1.74 -0.15
N GLU A 151 -28.22 0.64 0.61
CA GLU A 151 -29.38 -0.27 0.66
C GLU A 151 -30.60 0.42 1.32
N ARG A 152 -31.80 0.19 0.76
CA ARG A 152 -33.08 0.80 1.22
C ARG A 152 -33.25 0.77 2.74
N ALA A 153 -32.93 -0.35 3.40
CA ALA A 153 -33.07 -0.48 4.85
C ALA A 153 -32.12 0.45 5.63
N HIS A 154 -30.85 0.56 5.19
CA HIS A 154 -29.87 1.48 5.79
C HIS A 154 -30.27 2.94 5.55
N VAL A 155 -30.66 3.30 4.33
CA VAL A 155 -31.10 4.66 3.98
C VAL A 155 -32.30 5.10 4.81
N LEU A 156 -33.36 4.28 4.89
CA LEU A 156 -34.54 4.59 5.71
C LEU A 156 -34.22 4.67 7.21
N SER A 157 -33.30 3.83 7.69
CA SER A 157 -32.86 3.88 9.09
C SER A 157 -31.96 5.07 9.39
N ALA A 158 -31.19 5.58 8.41
CA ALA A 158 -30.38 6.78 8.54
C ALA A 158 -31.27 8.04 8.58
N ALA A 159 -32.25 8.13 7.67
CA ALA A 159 -33.21 9.24 7.63
C ALA A 159 -34.00 9.40 8.95
N ARG A 160 -34.29 8.29 9.64
CA ARG A 160 -35.02 8.28 10.93
C ARG A 160 -34.12 8.39 12.17
N ARG A 161 -32.80 8.41 12.02
CA ARG A 161 -31.82 8.55 13.11
C ARG A 161 -30.74 9.56 12.73
N LEU A 162 -31.19 10.78 12.44
CA LEU A 162 -30.32 11.89 12.12
C LEU A 162 -29.46 12.30 13.33
N ALA A 163 -28.17 12.48 13.10
CA ALA A 163 -27.21 13.03 14.05
C ALA A 163 -26.94 14.51 13.74
N ASP A 164 -26.03 15.11 14.49
CA ASP A 164 -25.41 16.40 14.15
C ASP A 164 -24.16 16.19 13.26
N LEU A 165 -23.77 17.25 12.55
CA LEU A 165 -22.54 17.29 11.74
C LEU A 165 -21.33 17.36 12.69
N ASP A 166 -20.27 16.61 12.38
CA ASP A 166 -19.13 16.45 13.29
C ASP A 166 -18.09 17.57 13.10
N GLU A 167 -18.29 18.68 13.82
CA GLU A 167 -17.39 19.85 13.76
C GLU A 167 -15.91 19.50 14.09
N LYS A 168 -15.64 18.44 14.86
CA LYS A 168 -14.27 17.98 15.11
C LYS A 168 -13.64 17.43 13.83
N LYS A 169 -14.34 16.56 13.11
CA LYS A 169 -13.90 16.00 11.82
C LYS A 169 -13.73 17.09 10.76
N VAL A 170 -14.69 18.02 10.67
CA VAL A 170 -14.60 19.21 9.81
C VAL A 170 -13.33 20.01 10.12
N ASN A 171 -13.03 20.25 11.39
CA ASN A 171 -11.85 21.02 11.80
C ASN A 171 -10.53 20.26 11.56
N ALA A 172 -10.50 18.93 11.65
CA ALA A 172 -9.34 18.13 11.26
C ALA A 172 -9.05 18.26 9.76
N VAL A 173 -10.06 18.15 8.90
CA VAL A 173 -9.89 18.35 7.44
C VAL A 173 -9.46 19.78 7.13
N ARG A 174 -10.07 20.80 7.76
CA ARG A 174 -9.64 22.21 7.60
C ARG A 174 -8.19 22.44 8.03
N ALA A 175 -7.74 21.80 9.11
CA ALA A 175 -6.33 21.86 9.53
C ALA A 175 -5.40 21.19 8.50
N ARG A 176 -5.76 19.99 8.01
CA ARG A 176 -4.98 19.25 6.98
C ARG A 176 -4.84 20.05 5.68
N ILE A 177 -5.95 20.61 5.16
CA ILE A 177 -5.97 21.43 3.94
C ILE A 177 -5.08 22.67 4.11
N GLU A 178 -5.20 23.39 5.23
CA GLU A 178 -4.41 24.60 5.47
C GLU A 178 -2.91 24.30 5.64
N LEU A 179 -2.55 23.21 6.34
CA LEU A 179 -1.16 22.80 6.49
C LEU A 179 -0.55 22.39 5.15
N ASP A 180 -1.21 21.53 4.37
CA ASP A 180 -0.69 21.10 3.07
C ASP A 180 -0.64 22.25 2.04
N LEU A 181 -1.56 23.23 2.11
CA LEU A 181 -1.47 24.47 1.34
C LEU A 181 -0.25 25.31 1.74
N ARG A 182 -0.11 25.66 3.03
CA ARG A 182 0.98 26.53 3.52
C ARG A 182 2.35 25.92 3.30
N ILE A 183 2.54 24.69 3.78
CA ILE A 183 3.82 23.96 3.69
C ILE A 183 4.13 23.65 2.22
N GLY A 184 3.13 23.16 1.47
CA GLY A 184 3.27 22.83 0.06
C GLY A 184 3.68 24.04 -0.78
N CYS A 185 2.98 25.16 -0.68
CA CYS A 185 3.30 26.37 -1.45
C CYS A 185 4.63 27.02 -1.02
N ALA A 186 4.93 27.13 0.28
CA ALA A 186 6.18 27.71 0.75
C ALA A 186 7.40 26.95 0.20
N PHE A 187 7.49 25.64 0.45
CA PHE A 187 8.61 24.82 -0.03
C PHE A 187 8.61 24.68 -1.56
N THR A 188 7.46 24.58 -2.24
CA THR A 188 7.41 24.53 -3.71
C THR A 188 7.94 25.79 -4.38
N ARG A 189 7.58 26.98 -3.86
CA ARG A 189 8.11 28.25 -4.37
C ARG A 189 9.59 28.40 -4.08
N PHE A 190 10.03 28.07 -2.86
CA PHE A 190 11.45 28.05 -2.49
C PHE A 190 12.28 27.17 -3.44
N LEU A 191 11.84 25.93 -3.70
CA LEU A 191 12.52 25.00 -4.60
C LEU A 191 12.57 25.52 -6.04
N CYS A 192 11.43 25.94 -6.60
CA CYS A 192 11.37 26.50 -7.95
C CYS A 192 12.26 27.74 -8.09
N ASN A 193 12.11 28.74 -7.20
CA ASN A 193 12.85 30.00 -7.28
C ASN A 193 14.36 29.79 -7.10
N SER A 194 14.77 28.85 -6.25
CA SER A 194 16.18 28.64 -5.90
C SER A 194 16.94 27.73 -6.86
N LEU A 195 16.26 26.85 -7.60
CA LEU A 195 16.87 25.81 -8.44
C LEU A 195 16.58 25.94 -9.94
N ARG A 196 15.56 26.70 -10.39
CA ARG A 196 15.29 26.92 -11.84
C ARG A 196 16.51 27.49 -12.58
N SER A 197 17.29 28.35 -11.92
CA SER A 197 18.51 28.94 -12.47
C SER A 197 19.66 27.95 -12.72
N LEU A 198 19.52 26.68 -12.32
CA LEU A 198 20.45 25.60 -12.67
C LEU A 198 20.15 24.98 -14.05
N GLY A 199 19.02 25.34 -14.66
CA GLY A 199 18.64 24.95 -16.02
C GLY A 199 18.24 23.47 -16.18
N GLY A 200 18.17 23.04 -17.44
CA GLY A 200 17.82 21.66 -17.79
C GLY A 200 16.40 21.29 -17.33
N PRO A 201 16.18 20.08 -16.76
CA PRO A 201 14.85 19.68 -16.28
C PRO A 201 14.25 20.62 -15.21
N MET A 202 15.11 21.27 -14.41
CA MET A 202 14.67 22.14 -13.30
C MET A 202 14.07 23.47 -13.78
N GLU A 203 14.37 23.88 -15.02
CA GLU A 203 13.82 25.09 -15.65
C GLU A 203 12.32 24.96 -15.91
N LYS A 204 11.88 23.77 -16.36
CA LYS A 204 10.53 23.52 -16.91
C LYS A 204 9.63 22.75 -15.95
N LEU A 205 10.18 21.91 -15.08
CA LEU A 205 9.39 21.12 -14.14
C LEU A 205 8.98 21.94 -12.91
N THR A 206 7.79 21.63 -12.37
CA THR A 206 7.37 22.18 -11.08
C THR A 206 8.00 21.36 -9.95
N LEU A 207 8.97 21.96 -9.25
CA LEU A 207 9.66 21.37 -8.12
C LEU A 207 8.79 21.46 -6.85
N SER A 208 7.69 20.72 -6.84
CA SER A 208 6.74 20.69 -5.73
C SER A 208 7.23 19.89 -4.53
N TYR A 209 7.09 20.50 -3.36
CA TYR A 209 7.09 19.80 -2.08
C TYR A 209 5.65 19.51 -1.63
N GLY A 210 5.46 18.44 -0.87
CA GLY A 210 4.22 18.12 -0.16
C GLY A 210 4.52 17.24 1.04
N SER A 211 3.87 17.49 2.18
CA SER A 211 4.27 16.93 3.49
C SER A 211 4.29 15.38 3.51
N CYS A 212 3.34 14.72 2.83
CA CYS A 212 3.34 13.26 2.64
C CYS A 212 4.03 12.82 1.34
N GLN A 213 3.97 13.64 0.28
CA GLN A 213 4.59 13.34 -1.03
C GLN A 213 6.11 13.12 -0.89
N PHE A 214 6.78 13.94 -0.07
CA PHE A 214 8.23 13.89 0.07
C PHE A 214 8.76 12.65 0.82
N PRO A 215 8.24 12.24 1.99
CA PRO A 215 8.63 10.97 2.61
C PRO A 215 8.19 9.74 1.79
N THR A 216 7.10 9.81 1.01
CA THR A 216 6.70 8.74 0.08
C THR A 216 7.77 8.53 -1.01
N LEU A 217 8.31 9.62 -1.58
CA LEU A 217 9.49 9.56 -2.44
C LEU A 217 10.74 9.07 -1.68
N GLY A 218 10.89 9.47 -0.42
CA GLY A 218 11.97 9.04 0.48
C GLY A 218 12.10 7.52 0.58
N PHE A 219 11.00 6.77 0.72
CA PHE A 219 11.01 5.31 0.71
C PHE A 219 11.55 4.71 -0.61
N VAL A 220 11.20 5.31 -1.76
CA VAL A 220 11.65 4.85 -3.08
C VAL A 220 13.15 5.13 -3.28
N VAL A 221 13.63 6.29 -2.83
CA VAL A 221 15.07 6.64 -2.89
C VAL A 221 15.91 5.80 -1.92
N ASP A 222 15.41 5.57 -0.70
CA ASP A 222 16.04 4.68 0.29
C ASP A 222 16.19 3.26 -0.27
N ARG A 223 15.11 2.68 -0.80
CA ARG A 223 15.18 1.36 -1.44
C ARG A 223 16.14 1.35 -2.62
N TYR A 224 16.11 2.37 -3.49
CA TYR A 224 17.00 2.46 -4.66
C TYR A 224 18.48 2.41 -4.26
N PHE A 225 18.89 3.12 -3.21
CA PHE A 225 20.27 3.04 -2.72
C PHE A 225 20.57 1.71 -2.01
N ARG A 226 19.60 1.10 -1.32
CA ARG A 226 19.74 -0.26 -0.78
C ARG A 226 19.85 -1.35 -1.86
N VAL A 227 19.37 -1.12 -3.08
CA VAL A 227 19.66 -1.99 -4.25
C VAL A 227 21.04 -1.65 -4.83
N LYS A 228 21.30 -0.37 -5.09
CA LYS A 228 22.46 0.11 -5.85
C LYS A 228 23.80 -0.04 -5.13
N ASN A 229 23.81 0.17 -3.82
CA ASN A 229 25.02 0.13 -2.99
C ASN A 229 25.24 -1.26 -2.36
N PHE A 230 24.44 -2.25 -2.75
CA PHE A 230 24.53 -3.62 -2.25
C PHE A 230 25.79 -4.31 -2.82
N VAL A 231 26.56 -4.95 -1.94
CA VAL A 231 27.72 -5.77 -2.33
C VAL A 231 27.34 -7.24 -2.13
N PRO A 232 27.24 -8.05 -3.20
CA PRO A 232 26.99 -9.48 -3.08
C PRO A 232 28.14 -10.20 -2.37
N GLU A 233 27.83 -10.88 -1.28
CA GLU A 233 28.75 -11.70 -0.49
C GLU A 233 28.56 -13.18 -0.86
N PRO A 234 29.64 -13.93 -1.18
CA PRO A 234 29.55 -15.36 -1.40
C PRO A 234 29.29 -16.10 -0.09
N PHE A 235 28.47 -17.14 -0.15
CA PHE A 235 28.18 -18.02 0.98
C PHE A 235 28.15 -19.47 0.52
N TRP A 236 28.35 -20.37 1.47
CA TRP A 236 28.26 -21.81 1.26
C TRP A 236 27.28 -22.44 2.23
N SER A 237 26.61 -23.50 1.80
CA SER A 237 25.66 -24.27 2.60
C SER A 237 25.81 -25.75 2.29
N ILE A 238 25.27 -26.62 3.15
CA ILE A 238 25.22 -28.06 2.92
C ILE A 238 23.78 -28.41 2.55
N LYS A 239 23.56 -28.81 1.30
CA LYS A 239 22.29 -29.37 0.83
C LYS A 239 22.28 -30.86 1.14
N LEU A 240 21.21 -31.32 1.76
CA LEU A 240 21.00 -32.73 2.12
C LEU A 240 19.64 -33.17 1.58
N THR A 241 19.59 -34.23 0.77
CA THR A 241 18.33 -34.82 0.30
C THR A 241 18.31 -36.33 0.46
N HIS A 242 17.11 -36.88 0.66
CA HIS A 242 16.89 -38.32 0.74
C HIS A 242 15.54 -38.69 0.12
N THR A 243 15.56 -39.67 -0.77
CA THR A 243 14.39 -40.15 -1.50
C THR A 243 14.04 -41.57 -1.06
N LYS A 244 12.81 -41.76 -0.60
CA LYS A 244 12.27 -43.05 -0.13
C LYS A 244 10.81 -43.16 -0.54
N GLU A 245 10.38 -44.35 -0.99
CA GLU A 245 8.98 -44.62 -1.42
C GLU A 245 8.48 -43.62 -2.49
N GLY A 246 9.37 -43.14 -3.37
CA GLY A 246 9.05 -42.14 -4.41
C GLY A 246 8.89 -40.70 -3.91
N LYS A 247 9.16 -40.42 -2.62
CA LYS A 247 9.08 -39.09 -2.00
C LYS A 247 10.46 -38.58 -1.61
N THR A 248 10.74 -37.32 -1.92
CA THR A 248 12.04 -36.67 -1.65
C THR A 248 11.91 -35.69 -0.50
N ALA A 249 12.66 -35.92 0.58
CA ALA A 249 12.93 -34.91 1.59
C ALA A 249 14.13 -34.05 1.17
N VAL A 250 13.95 -32.72 1.17
CA VAL A 250 15.06 -31.76 1.11
C VAL A 250 15.21 -31.15 2.51
N PHE A 251 16.33 -31.44 3.17
CA PHE A 251 16.62 -30.95 4.51
C PHE A 251 17.45 -29.66 4.44
N SER A 252 16.97 -28.63 5.14
CA SER A 252 17.68 -27.38 5.34
C SER A 252 18.69 -27.51 6.47
N TRP A 253 19.95 -27.14 6.24
CA TRP A 253 20.99 -27.12 7.26
C TRP A 253 20.66 -26.16 8.40
N ALA A 254 20.81 -26.59 9.65
CA ALA A 254 20.43 -25.79 10.83
C ALA A 254 21.27 -24.50 10.98
N ARG A 255 22.48 -24.46 10.41
CA ARG A 255 23.30 -23.22 10.32
C ARG A 255 22.88 -22.27 9.21
N ASN A 256 21.91 -22.66 8.37
CA ASN A 256 21.48 -21.98 7.14
C ASN A 256 22.60 -21.89 6.08
N ARG A 257 23.63 -21.07 6.33
CA ARG A 257 24.78 -20.84 5.44
C ARG A 257 25.92 -20.19 6.21
N LEU A 258 27.16 -20.37 5.74
CA LEU A 258 28.35 -19.69 6.26
C LEU A 258 29.00 -18.84 5.16
N PHE A 259 29.69 -17.76 5.58
CA PHE A 259 30.43 -16.86 4.70
C PHE A 259 31.94 -17.19 4.62
N ASP A 260 32.37 -18.32 5.21
CA ASP A 260 33.69 -18.90 4.99
C ASP A 260 33.58 -20.29 4.38
N ARG A 261 34.27 -20.45 3.24
CA ARG A 261 34.35 -21.71 2.50
C ARG A 261 35.13 -22.77 3.27
N THR A 262 36.18 -22.38 4.01
CA THR A 262 37.09 -23.31 4.70
C THR A 262 36.36 -24.06 5.82
N THR A 263 35.67 -23.32 6.68
CA THR A 263 34.81 -23.87 7.74
C THR A 263 33.71 -24.75 7.14
N THR A 264 33.07 -24.34 6.03
CA THR A 264 32.00 -25.14 5.41
C THR A 264 32.52 -26.47 4.86
N VAL A 265 33.70 -26.46 4.22
CA VAL A 265 34.37 -27.69 3.75
C VAL A 265 34.69 -28.63 4.92
N ILE A 266 35.27 -28.12 6.02
CA ILE A 266 35.61 -28.94 7.20
C ILE A 266 34.36 -29.60 7.82
N LEU A 267 33.23 -28.89 7.87
CA LEU A 267 31.97 -29.46 8.38
C LEU A 267 31.38 -30.48 7.41
N TYR A 268 31.44 -30.20 6.10
CA TYR A 268 30.96 -31.11 5.05
C TYR A 268 31.79 -32.40 4.95
N GLU A 269 33.11 -32.34 5.14
CA GLU A 269 33.98 -33.53 5.21
C GLU A 269 33.60 -34.45 6.37
N ARG A 270 33.21 -33.91 7.54
CA ARG A 270 32.70 -34.71 8.66
C ARG A 270 31.35 -35.36 8.37
N CYS A 271 30.48 -34.66 7.65
CA CYS A 271 29.21 -35.23 7.15
C CYS A 271 29.50 -36.46 6.27
N LEU A 272 30.36 -36.30 5.26
CA LEU A 272 30.76 -37.39 4.36
C LEU A 272 31.43 -38.56 5.10
N ALA A 273 32.30 -38.28 6.09
CA ALA A 273 32.97 -39.29 6.88
C ALA A 273 31.99 -40.17 7.70
N ALA A 274 30.87 -39.60 8.16
CA ALA A 274 29.83 -40.34 8.88
C ALA A 274 29.03 -41.31 7.98
N LYS A 275 28.97 -41.04 6.66
CA LYS A 275 28.23 -41.77 5.61
C LYS A 275 26.70 -41.82 5.76
N LYS A 276 26.19 -42.06 6.96
CA LYS A 276 24.76 -42.15 7.27
C LYS A 276 24.30 -40.97 8.09
N ALA A 277 23.12 -40.46 7.77
CA ALA A 277 22.35 -39.56 8.61
C ALA A 277 21.45 -40.36 9.57
N VAL A 278 21.20 -39.82 10.75
CA VAL A 278 20.36 -40.42 11.80
C VAL A 278 19.15 -39.52 12.06
N VAL A 279 17.95 -40.09 12.08
CA VAL A 279 16.72 -39.33 12.35
C VAL A 279 16.56 -39.09 13.85
N THR A 280 16.90 -37.88 14.31
CA THR A 280 16.92 -37.52 15.73
C THR A 280 15.52 -37.19 16.26
N ARG A 281 14.67 -36.57 15.43
CA ARG A 281 13.27 -36.23 15.74
C ARG A 281 12.36 -36.44 14.52
N VAL A 282 11.20 -37.02 14.76
CA VAL A 282 10.02 -36.97 13.88
C VAL A 282 8.87 -36.46 14.71
N GLN A 283 8.15 -35.45 14.23
CA GLN A 283 7.06 -34.83 14.96
C GLN A 283 5.94 -34.39 14.02
N GLU A 284 4.80 -35.06 14.11
CA GLU A 284 3.56 -34.62 13.47
C GLU A 284 2.78 -33.68 14.42
N LYS A 285 2.22 -32.61 13.85
CA LYS A 285 1.42 -31.61 14.56
C LYS A 285 0.24 -31.14 13.70
N PRO A 286 -1.01 -31.22 14.21
CA PRO A 286 -2.14 -30.54 13.61
C PRO A 286 -1.84 -29.05 13.45
N THR A 287 -2.00 -28.56 12.23
CA THR A 287 -1.72 -27.18 11.83
C THR A 287 -2.92 -26.60 11.09
N ARG A 288 -2.96 -25.28 10.97
CA ARG A 288 -3.99 -24.56 10.22
C ARG A 288 -3.43 -23.38 9.46
N LYS A 289 -4.01 -23.11 8.29
CA LYS A 289 -3.88 -21.79 7.66
C LYS A 289 -5.11 -20.98 8.06
N PHE A 290 -4.86 -19.87 8.75
CA PHE A 290 -5.95 -19.01 9.19
C PHE A 290 -6.65 -18.35 8.00
N LYS A 291 -7.98 -18.43 7.97
CA LYS A 291 -8.79 -17.68 7.00
C LYS A 291 -8.47 -16.18 7.06
N PRO A 292 -8.58 -15.42 5.95
CA PRO A 292 -8.19 -14.01 5.93
C PRO A 292 -8.96 -13.16 6.94
N LEU A 293 -8.36 -12.05 7.36
CA LEU A 293 -9.09 -11.00 8.07
C LEU A 293 -10.06 -10.29 7.10
N PRO A 294 -11.16 -9.70 7.62
CA PRO A 294 -12.00 -8.74 6.90
C PRO A 294 -11.18 -7.67 6.16
N LEU A 295 -11.75 -7.14 5.09
CA LEU A 295 -11.01 -6.35 4.10
C LEU A 295 -11.00 -4.86 4.46
N THR A 296 -9.81 -4.30 4.67
CA THR A 296 -9.58 -2.85 4.79
C THR A 296 -9.20 -2.24 3.44
N THR A 297 -9.22 -0.92 3.33
CA THR A 297 -8.78 -0.21 2.11
C THR A 297 -7.32 -0.49 1.76
N VAL A 298 -6.42 -0.52 2.75
CA VAL A 298 -5.00 -0.82 2.56
C VAL A 298 -4.81 -2.23 1.98
N GLU A 299 -5.53 -3.22 2.51
CA GLU A 299 -5.50 -4.59 1.99
C GLU A 299 -6.12 -4.71 0.59
N LEU A 300 -7.18 -3.94 0.28
CA LEU A 300 -7.76 -3.88 -1.08
C LEU A 300 -6.75 -3.31 -2.10
N GLN A 301 -6.06 -2.21 -1.77
CA GLN A 301 -5.06 -1.60 -2.65
C GLN A 301 -3.84 -2.52 -2.87
N LYS A 302 -3.35 -3.18 -1.80
CA LYS A 302 -2.28 -4.20 -1.88
C LYS A 302 -2.70 -5.45 -2.67
N ALA A 303 -3.97 -5.83 -2.60
CA ALA A 303 -4.52 -6.94 -3.39
C ALA A 303 -4.69 -6.57 -4.87
N ALA A 304 -5.24 -5.40 -5.18
CA ALA A 304 -5.48 -4.96 -6.56
C ALA A 304 -4.18 -4.86 -7.36
N THR A 305 -3.13 -4.29 -6.75
CA THR A 305 -1.80 -4.14 -7.34
C THR A 305 -1.09 -5.48 -7.54
N ARG A 306 -1.09 -6.35 -6.52
CA ARG A 306 -0.40 -7.66 -6.54
C ARG A 306 -1.11 -8.74 -7.35
N LEU A 307 -2.44 -8.78 -7.33
CA LEU A 307 -3.25 -9.90 -7.85
C LEU A 307 -4.03 -9.51 -9.11
N LEU A 308 -4.63 -8.31 -9.14
CA LEU A 308 -5.53 -7.86 -10.20
C LEU A 308 -4.82 -6.99 -11.27
N ARG A 309 -3.52 -6.69 -11.08
CA ARG A 309 -2.68 -5.84 -11.95
C ARG A 309 -3.21 -4.41 -12.13
N MET A 310 -3.93 -3.91 -11.13
CA MET A 310 -4.60 -2.62 -11.12
C MET A 310 -3.90 -1.70 -10.10
N ASN A 311 -3.55 -0.47 -10.49
CA ASN A 311 -2.93 0.47 -9.54
C ASN A 311 -3.92 0.90 -8.45
N SER A 312 -3.41 1.37 -7.32
CA SER A 312 -4.21 1.69 -6.13
C SER A 312 -5.28 2.74 -6.41
N GLN A 313 -4.95 3.80 -7.18
CA GLN A 313 -5.91 4.85 -7.53
C GLN A 313 -7.06 4.31 -8.40
N ARG A 314 -6.78 3.48 -9.41
CA ARG A 314 -7.82 2.86 -10.25
C ARG A 314 -8.68 1.89 -9.45
N ALA A 315 -8.09 1.15 -8.51
CA ALA A 315 -8.82 0.28 -7.59
C ALA A 315 -9.80 1.07 -6.70
N MET A 316 -9.39 2.24 -6.19
CA MET A 316 -10.29 3.11 -5.40
C MET A 316 -11.44 3.65 -6.24
N ILE A 317 -11.17 4.16 -7.45
CA ILE A 317 -12.21 4.66 -8.37
C ILE A 317 -13.25 3.58 -8.70
N ILE A 318 -12.80 2.34 -8.92
CA ILE A 318 -13.68 1.21 -9.24
C ILE A 318 -14.45 0.74 -8.00
N ALA A 319 -13.82 0.66 -6.83
CA ALA A 319 -14.50 0.33 -5.59
C ALA A 319 -15.58 1.38 -5.23
N GLU A 320 -15.27 2.66 -5.43
CA GLU A 320 -16.23 3.76 -5.28
C GLU A 320 -17.39 3.64 -6.28
N GLY A 321 -17.12 3.25 -7.53
CA GLY A 321 -18.15 2.92 -8.52
C GLY A 321 -19.07 1.77 -8.08
N LEU A 322 -18.51 0.68 -7.54
CA LEU A 322 -19.25 -0.47 -7.01
C LEU A 322 -20.10 -0.12 -5.79
N TYR A 323 -19.60 0.75 -4.91
CA TYR A 323 -20.35 1.31 -3.77
C TYR A 323 -21.51 2.21 -4.24
N ASN A 324 -21.26 3.11 -5.20
CA ASN A 324 -22.29 3.96 -5.81
C ASN A 324 -23.40 3.16 -6.53
N LYS A 325 -23.08 1.95 -7.01
CA LYS A 325 -24.05 0.98 -7.57
C LYS A 325 -24.76 0.12 -6.50
N GLY A 326 -24.36 0.21 -5.23
CA GLY A 326 -24.92 -0.58 -4.13
C GLY A 326 -24.43 -2.03 -4.04
N PHE A 327 -23.35 -2.38 -4.73
CA PHE A 327 -22.83 -3.76 -4.75
C PHE A 327 -21.89 -4.07 -3.59
N ILE A 328 -21.15 -3.09 -3.07
CA ILE A 328 -20.27 -3.22 -1.90
C ILE A 328 -20.52 -2.13 -0.86
N SER A 329 -20.05 -2.35 0.37
CA SER A 329 -19.99 -1.32 1.41
C SER A 329 -18.97 -0.24 1.07
N TYR A 330 -19.02 0.88 1.79
CA TYR A 330 -18.14 2.01 1.56
C TYR A 330 -16.63 1.60 1.58
N PRO A 331 -15.84 1.96 0.55
CA PRO A 331 -14.51 1.36 0.33
C PRO A 331 -13.35 2.09 1.00
N ARG A 332 -13.59 3.18 1.75
CA ARG A 332 -12.60 3.89 2.57
C ARG A 332 -12.87 3.58 4.04
N THR A 333 -12.17 2.58 4.58
CA THR A 333 -12.30 2.09 5.96
C THR A 333 -11.03 1.41 6.44
N GLU A 334 -10.67 1.65 7.70
CA GLU A 334 -9.56 0.99 8.40
C GLU A 334 -10.04 -0.23 9.21
N THR A 335 -11.35 -0.47 9.29
CA THR A 335 -11.96 -1.51 10.12
C THR A 335 -11.69 -2.92 9.60
N ASP A 336 -11.06 -3.76 10.42
CA ASP A 336 -10.70 -5.16 10.10
C ASP A 336 -11.53 -6.21 10.89
N ARG A 337 -12.72 -5.81 11.34
CA ARG A 337 -13.66 -6.60 12.15
C ARG A 337 -15.10 -6.22 11.88
N PHE A 338 -16.00 -7.19 11.76
CA PHE A 338 -17.44 -6.93 11.66
C PHE A 338 -18.05 -6.64 13.04
N ASP A 339 -19.09 -5.81 13.08
CA ASP A 339 -19.93 -5.67 14.26
C ASP A 339 -20.88 -6.88 14.42
N LYS A 340 -21.18 -7.23 15.69
CA LYS A 340 -22.00 -8.41 16.03
C LYS A 340 -23.47 -8.28 15.60
N GLY A 341 -23.98 -7.07 15.39
CA GLY A 341 -25.35 -6.83 14.93
C GLY A 341 -25.56 -7.00 13.42
N ILE A 342 -24.50 -7.16 12.63
CA ILE A 342 -24.61 -7.33 11.17
C ILE A 342 -25.02 -8.78 10.86
N ASN A 343 -26.13 -8.96 10.15
CA ASN A 343 -26.55 -10.29 9.68
C ASN A 343 -25.71 -10.75 8.48
N LEU A 344 -24.49 -11.20 8.76
CA LEU A 344 -23.55 -11.70 7.75
C LEU A 344 -24.10 -12.92 6.99
N ARG A 345 -24.89 -13.79 7.61
CA ARG A 345 -25.49 -14.96 6.92
C ARG A 345 -26.45 -14.53 5.81
N ALA A 346 -27.23 -13.47 6.00
CA ALA A 346 -28.08 -12.91 4.94
C ALA A 346 -27.24 -12.31 3.79
N LEU A 347 -26.08 -11.70 4.09
CA LEU A 347 -25.17 -11.17 3.07
C LEU A 347 -24.46 -12.29 2.28
N VAL A 348 -24.15 -13.43 2.94
CA VAL A 348 -23.70 -14.66 2.26
C VAL A 348 -24.81 -15.24 1.39
N GLN A 349 -26.05 -15.32 1.90
CA GLN A 349 -27.21 -15.84 1.16
C GLN A 349 -27.48 -15.04 -0.12
N LYS A 350 -27.28 -13.71 -0.11
CA LYS A 350 -27.37 -12.88 -1.33
C LYS A 350 -26.42 -13.35 -2.45
N GLN A 351 -25.31 -14.04 -2.14
CA GLN A 351 -24.27 -14.45 -3.10
C GLN A 351 -24.45 -15.84 -3.73
N THR A 352 -25.45 -16.62 -3.31
CA THR A 352 -25.71 -17.96 -3.85
C THR A 352 -26.04 -18.03 -5.36
N PRO A 353 -26.57 -16.98 -6.03
CA PRO A 353 -26.82 -17.03 -7.48
C PRO A 353 -25.57 -17.03 -8.39
N SER A 354 -24.35 -16.92 -7.84
CA SER A 354 -23.12 -16.88 -8.65
C SER A 354 -22.69 -18.27 -9.12
N GLN A 355 -22.42 -18.42 -10.42
CA GLN A 355 -21.84 -19.65 -10.97
C GLN A 355 -20.39 -19.90 -10.49
N ALA A 356 -19.68 -18.88 -10.00
CA ALA A 356 -18.25 -18.95 -9.67
C ALA A 356 -17.94 -19.15 -8.17
N TRP A 357 -18.95 -19.04 -7.31
CA TRP A 357 -18.84 -19.24 -5.85
C TRP A 357 -20.16 -19.58 -5.13
N GLY A 358 -21.29 -19.67 -5.85
CA GLY A 358 -22.63 -19.81 -5.28
C GLY A 358 -22.81 -21.08 -4.46
N ASN A 359 -22.30 -22.22 -4.94
CA ASN A 359 -22.32 -23.49 -4.20
C ASN A 359 -21.58 -23.39 -2.86
N PHE A 360 -20.47 -22.63 -2.80
CA PHE A 360 -19.73 -22.40 -1.56
C PHE A 360 -20.52 -21.50 -0.60
N ALA A 361 -21.11 -20.41 -1.12
CA ALA A 361 -22.00 -19.54 -0.33
C ALA A 361 -23.21 -20.31 0.22
N GLN A 362 -23.76 -21.25 -0.56
CA GLN A 362 -24.88 -22.11 -0.16
C GLN A 362 -24.46 -23.05 0.98
N GLY A 363 -23.32 -23.73 0.87
CA GLY A 363 -22.79 -24.57 1.96
C GLY A 363 -22.54 -23.81 3.27
N LEU A 364 -22.15 -22.53 3.20
CA LEU A 364 -22.08 -21.66 4.39
C LEU A 364 -23.48 -21.41 4.98
N VAL A 365 -24.48 -21.06 4.16
CA VAL A 365 -25.87 -20.87 4.59
C VAL A 365 -26.44 -22.12 5.26
N ASP A 366 -26.17 -23.30 4.71
CA ASP A 366 -26.74 -24.58 5.15
C ASP A 366 -26.06 -25.17 6.40
N GLY A 367 -24.92 -24.63 6.82
CA GLY A 367 -24.31 -24.99 8.11
C GLY A 367 -22.89 -24.48 8.32
N ALA A 368 -22.06 -24.43 7.27
CA ALA A 368 -20.61 -24.18 7.39
C ALA A 368 -20.22 -22.70 7.65
N PHE A 369 -21.19 -21.79 7.81
CA PHE A 369 -20.91 -20.41 8.18
C PHE A 369 -20.26 -20.32 9.56
N GLN A 370 -19.05 -19.77 9.60
CA GLN A 370 -18.34 -19.37 10.80
C GLN A 370 -18.26 -17.85 10.89
N GLN A 371 -18.31 -17.31 12.11
CA GLN A 371 -18.07 -15.88 12.31
C GLN A 371 -16.66 -15.47 11.82
N PRO A 372 -16.52 -14.31 11.15
CA PRO A 372 -15.20 -13.79 10.78
C PRO A 372 -14.26 -13.59 11.96
N ARG A 373 -12.96 -13.76 11.68
CA ARG A 373 -11.90 -13.37 12.62
C ARG A 373 -11.93 -11.85 12.78
N ALA A 374 -11.88 -11.35 14.01
CA ALA A 374 -11.67 -9.93 14.28
C ALA A 374 -10.17 -9.62 14.26
N GLY A 375 -9.78 -8.54 13.59
CA GLY A 375 -8.46 -7.95 13.75
C GLY A 375 -8.39 -6.95 14.91
N ARG A 376 -7.63 -5.87 14.75
CA ARG A 376 -7.33 -4.88 15.80
C ARG A 376 -7.86 -3.47 15.53
N HIS A 377 -8.38 -3.21 14.33
CA HIS A 377 -8.64 -1.86 13.82
C HIS A 377 -10.13 -1.63 13.59
N ASP A 378 -10.62 -0.45 13.96
CA ASP A 378 -12.05 -0.14 14.06
C ASP A 378 -12.21 1.39 14.02
N ASP A 379 -12.62 1.93 12.87
CA ASP A 379 -12.73 3.38 12.62
C ASP A 379 -14.01 4.01 13.22
N LYS A 380 -14.90 3.19 13.81
CA LYS A 380 -16.19 3.59 14.39
C LYS A 380 -17.16 4.28 13.42
N ALA A 381 -16.90 4.22 12.11
CA ALA A 381 -17.71 4.82 11.05
C ALA A 381 -18.25 3.79 10.05
N HIS A 382 -17.42 2.80 9.67
CA HIS A 382 -17.74 1.83 8.61
C HIS A 382 -17.38 0.39 9.01
N PRO A 383 -18.17 -0.59 8.56
CA PRO A 383 -17.78 -2.00 8.58
C PRO A 383 -16.70 -2.26 7.51
N PRO A 384 -15.96 -3.39 7.59
CA PRO A 384 -15.00 -3.81 6.57
C PRO A 384 -15.61 -3.87 5.17
N ILE A 385 -14.79 -3.78 4.12
CA ILE A 385 -15.24 -3.81 2.73
C ILE A 385 -15.83 -5.19 2.39
N HIS A 386 -17.13 -5.23 2.09
CA HIS A 386 -17.88 -6.47 1.85
C HIS A 386 -19.01 -6.28 0.82
N PRO A 387 -19.53 -7.35 0.20
CA PRO A 387 -20.63 -7.23 -0.76
C PRO A 387 -21.97 -7.03 -0.05
N ILE A 388 -22.75 -6.04 -0.53
CA ILE A 388 -24.07 -5.67 -0.02
C ILE A 388 -25.19 -6.33 -0.84
N ALA A 389 -24.93 -6.58 -2.12
CA ALA A 389 -25.83 -7.25 -3.05
C ALA A 389 -25.02 -8.19 -3.97
N TYR A 390 -25.72 -9.09 -4.69
CA TYR A 390 -25.13 -9.81 -5.80
C TYR A 390 -25.20 -8.98 -7.07
N ALA A 391 -24.05 -8.79 -7.72
CA ALA A 391 -23.93 -8.16 -9.02
C ALA A 391 -23.75 -9.25 -10.08
N ALA A 392 -24.73 -9.38 -10.98
CA ALA A 392 -24.59 -10.27 -12.13
C ALA A 392 -23.44 -9.79 -13.05
N PRO A 393 -22.71 -10.68 -13.74
CA PRO A 393 -21.63 -10.28 -14.64
C PRO A 393 -22.04 -9.28 -15.73
N THR A 394 -23.32 -9.22 -16.09
CA THR A 394 -23.90 -8.30 -17.08
C THR A 394 -24.06 -6.85 -16.60
N VAL A 395 -23.96 -6.56 -15.30
CA VAL A 395 -24.04 -5.18 -14.74
C VAL A 395 -22.68 -4.64 -14.26
N LEU A 396 -21.61 -5.41 -14.49
CA LEU A 396 -20.23 -5.08 -14.19
C LEU A 396 -19.46 -4.86 -15.49
N SER A 397 -18.62 -3.82 -15.54
CA SER A 397 -17.62 -3.67 -16.60
C SER A 397 -16.45 -4.66 -16.41
N ALA A 398 -15.65 -4.84 -17.47
CA ALA A 398 -14.50 -5.75 -17.46
C ALA A 398 -13.43 -5.44 -16.40
N GLU A 399 -13.34 -4.18 -15.93
CA GLU A 399 -12.45 -3.79 -14.84
C GLU A 399 -13.13 -3.86 -13.46
N GLU A 400 -14.45 -3.71 -13.38
CA GLU A 400 -15.22 -3.87 -12.13
C GLU A 400 -15.29 -5.34 -11.69
N ALA A 401 -15.46 -6.27 -12.63
CA ALA A 401 -15.69 -7.68 -12.30
C ALA A 401 -14.55 -8.33 -11.48
N PRO A 402 -13.25 -8.18 -11.80
CA PRO A 402 -12.17 -8.74 -11.00
C PRO A 402 -12.07 -8.16 -9.58
N LEU A 403 -12.38 -6.87 -9.41
CA LEU A 403 -12.35 -6.22 -8.09
C LEU A 403 -13.54 -6.65 -7.24
N TYR A 404 -14.74 -6.73 -7.84
CA TYR A 404 -15.93 -7.23 -7.18
C TYR A 404 -15.79 -8.71 -6.78
N GLU A 405 -15.29 -9.56 -7.68
CA GLU A 405 -15.01 -10.98 -7.37
C GLU A 405 -13.99 -11.12 -6.23
N TYR A 406 -12.94 -10.29 -6.20
CA TYR A 406 -11.99 -10.27 -5.09
C TYR A 406 -12.68 -9.95 -3.74
N VAL A 407 -13.51 -8.91 -3.69
CA VAL A 407 -14.26 -8.52 -2.48
C VAL A 407 -15.21 -9.63 -2.04
N VAL A 408 -15.97 -10.25 -2.96
CA VAL A 408 -16.90 -11.34 -2.64
C VAL A 408 -16.16 -12.59 -2.14
N ARG A 409 -15.10 -13.03 -2.84
CA ARG A 409 -14.30 -14.19 -2.41
C ARG A 409 -13.62 -13.96 -1.07
N ARG A 410 -13.06 -12.76 -0.83
CA ARG A 410 -12.47 -12.37 0.47
C ARG A 410 -13.53 -12.42 1.59
N PHE A 411 -14.75 -11.92 1.34
CA PHE A 411 -15.85 -11.97 2.31
C PHE A 411 -16.32 -13.40 2.62
N LEU A 412 -16.57 -14.23 1.60
CA LEU A 412 -16.98 -15.62 1.79
C LEU A 412 -15.90 -16.43 2.52
N ALA A 413 -14.62 -16.18 2.23
CA ALA A 413 -13.49 -16.78 2.94
C ALA A 413 -13.44 -16.38 4.42
N CYS A 414 -13.73 -15.12 4.76
CA CYS A 414 -13.86 -14.69 6.15
C CYS A 414 -14.98 -15.44 6.88
N CYS A 415 -16.04 -15.82 6.17
CA CYS A 415 -17.22 -16.51 6.71
C CYS A 415 -17.12 -18.04 6.73
N ALA A 416 -15.99 -18.63 6.30
CA ALA A 416 -15.74 -20.08 6.27
C ALA A 416 -14.87 -20.55 7.45
N ASP A 417 -14.48 -21.82 7.49
CA ASP A 417 -13.51 -22.35 8.45
C ASP A 417 -12.04 -22.08 8.04
N ASP A 418 -11.13 -22.12 9.03
CA ASP A 418 -9.68 -22.17 8.77
C ASP A 418 -9.34 -23.44 7.97
N ALA A 419 -8.37 -23.38 7.06
CA ALA A 419 -7.88 -24.59 6.40
C ALA A 419 -7.09 -25.44 7.40
N LYS A 420 -7.31 -26.77 7.44
CA LYS A 420 -6.70 -27.68 8.41
C LYS A 420 -5.74 -28.66 7.72
N GLY A 421 -4.66 -29.04 8.40
CA GLY A 421 -3.64 -29.93 7.84
C GLY A 421 -2.77 -30.58 8.92
N MET A 422 -1.92 -31.51 8.50
CA MET A 422 -0.87 -32.09 9.35
C MET A 422 0.48 -31.55 8.90
N ALA A 423 1.26 -30.98 9.83
CA ALA A 423 2.64 -30.62 9.59
C ALA A 423 3.56 -31.72 10.14
N THR A 424 4.49 -32.18 9.33
CA THR A 424 5.51 -33.18 9.71
C THR A 424 6.86 -32.47 9.78
N ASP A 425 7.39 -32.32 10.99
CA ASP A 425 8.72 -31.80 11.28
C ASP A 425 9.70 -32.96 11.47
N ILE A 426 10.73 -33.06 10.63
CA ILE A 426 11.78 -34.09 10.72
C ILE A 426 13.13 -33.40 10.93
N ASP A 427 13.87 -33.81 11.96
CA ASP A 427 15.26 -33.42 12.17
C ASP A 427 16.17 -34.64 11.99
N VAL A 428 17.33 -34.42 11.35
CA VAL A 428 18.35 -35.43 11.10
C VAL A 428 19.73 -34.88 11.46
N GLU A 429 20.59 -35.76 11.97
CA GLU A 429 21.98 -35.48 12.31
C GLU A 429 22.87 -36.24 11.31
N TYR A 430 23.87 -35.56 10.73
CA TYR A 430 24.76 -36.12 9.71
C TYR A 430 26.17 -35.58 9.94
N GLY A 431 27.09 -36.45 10.40
CA GLY A 431 28.29 -35.99 11.09
C GLY A 431 27.93 -35.22 12.37
N ASP A 432 28.65 -34.14 12.66
CA ASP A 432 28.36 -33.24 13.79
C ASP A 432 27.21 -32.23 13.49
N GLU A 433 26.60 -32.30 12.30
CA GLU A 433 25.74 -31.26 11.76
C GLU A 433 24.25 -31.65 11.73
N ASN A 434 23.40 -30.70 12.08
CA ASN A 434 21.96 -30.89 12.18
C ASN A 434 21.23 -30.29 10.97
N PHE A 435 20.20 -30.97 10.49
CA PHE A 435 19.39 -30.58 9.33
C PHE A 435 17.90 -30.82 9.61
N HIS A 436 17.03 -30.03 8.98
CA HIS A 436 15.60 -30.03 9.25
C HIS A 436 14.77 -29.98 7.95
N ALA A 437 13.76 -30.84 7.84
CA ALA A 437 12.77 -30.83 6.77
C ALA A 437 11.36 -30.68 7.35
N ARG A 438 10.50 -29.93 6.64
CA ARG A 438 9.11 -29.69 7.03
C ARG A 438 8.16 -29.87 5.86
N GLY A 439 7.26 -30.83 5.96
CA GLY A 439 6.13 -31.03 5.05
C GLY A 439 4.82 -30.56 5.68
N VAL A 440 3.82 -30.25 4.84
CA VAL A 440 2.43 -30.08 5.28
C VAL A 440 1.51 -30.81 4.31
N VAL A 441 0.64 -31.67 4.85
CA VAL A 441 -0.45 -32.31 4.12
C VAL A 441 -1.74 -31.54 4.46
N VAL A 442 -2.42 -31.01 3.45
CA VAL A 442 -3.72 -30.33 3.63
C VAL A 442 -4.81 -31.38 3.77
N LEU A 443 -5.51 -31.38 4.91
CA LEU A 443 -6.59 -32.33 5.22
C LEU A 443 -7.96 -31.74 4.92
N GLU A 444 -8.13 -30.44 5.18
CA GLU A 444 -9.34 -29.68 4.86
C GLU A 444 -8.94 -28.34 4.23
N ARG A 445 -9.44 -28.07 3.02
CA ARG A 445 -9.13 -26.83 2.29
C ARG A 445 -9.97 -25.64 2.74
N ASN A 446 -11.24 -25.86 3.07
CA ASN A 446 -12.16 -24.88 3.65
C ASN A 446 -12.16 -23.54 2.89
N TYR A 447 -11.72 -22.43 3.50
CA TYR A 447 -11.71 -21.13 2.83
C TYR A 447 -10.87 -21.08 1.53
N LEU A 448 -9.89 -21.98 1.35
CA LEU A 448 -9.05 -22.03 0.14
C LEU A 448 -9.81 -22.47 -1.12
N ASP A 449 -11.01 -23.03 -0.98
CA ASP A 449 -11.83 -23.44 -2.13
C ASP A 449 -12.62 -22.29 -2.75
N VAL A 450 -12.86 -21.21 -1.99
CA VAL A 450 -13.40 -19.95 -2.52
C VAL A 450 -12.30 -18.91 -2.77
N TYR A 451 -11.24 -18.89 -1.97
CA TYR A 451 -10.19 -17.87 -1.99
C TYR A 451 -8.97 -18.27 -2.83
N VAL A 452 -9.20 -18.46 -4.13
CA VAL A 452 -8.20 -18.92 -5.14
C VAL A 452 -6.93 -18.05 -5.27
N TYR A 453 -6.87 -16.91 -4.58
CA TYR A 453 -5.69 -16.04 -4.49
C TYR A 453 -4.64 -16.52 -3.50
N GLU A 454 -4.93 -17.60 -2.75
CA GLU A 454 -4.04 -18.20 -1.77
C GLU A 454 -3.90 -19.71 -1.99
N ARG A 455 -2.72 -20.24 -1.66
CA ARG A 455 -2.36 -21.66 -1.76
C ARG A 455 -1.76 -22.17 -0.46
N TRP A 456 -1.76 -23.47 -0.26
CA TRP A 456 -1.14 -24.15 0.89
C TRP A 456 -0.53 -25.51 0.56
N ASP A 457 -0.85 -26.01 -0.62
CA ASP A 457 -0.37 -27.19 -1.36
C ASP A 457 1.08 -27.04 -1.89
N ASN A 458 1.78 -25.94 -1.56
CA ASN A 458 3.15 -25.65 -1.99
C ASN A 458 4.24 -26.29 -1.08
N THR A 459 3.96 -27.41 -0.41
CA THR A 459 4.91 -28.08 0.49
C THR A 459 5.06 -29.55 0.13
N ALA A 460 6.30 -30.04 0.07
CA ALA A 460 6.59 -31.43 -0.26
C ALA A 460 5.93 -32.40 0.75
N GLU A 461 5.35 -33.49 0.22
CA GLU A 461 5.02 -34.65 1.05
C GLU A 461 6.32 -35.38 1.40
N LEU A 462 6.67 -35.41 2.68
CA LEU A 462 7.89 -36.08 3.14
C LEU A 462 7.75 -37.62 3.07
N PRO A 463 8.84 -38.36 2.83
CA PRO A 463 8.89 -39.81 3.01
C PRO A 463 8.64 -40.20 4.48
N ARG A 464 8.16 -41.43 4.69
CA ARG A 464 7.96 -41.98 6.03
C ARG A 464 9.32 -42.36 6.64
N LEU A 465 9.75 -41.60 7.64
CA LEU A 465 10.97 -41.86 8.41
C LEU A 465 10.62 -42.07 9.89
N SER A 466 11.36 -42.95 10.56
CA SER A 466 11.19 -43.28 11.98
C SER A 466 12.28 -42.65 12.82
N ARG A 467 12.00 -42.28 14.08
CA ARG A 467 13.05 -41.80 14.99
C ARG A 467 14.06 -42.92 15.27
N GLY A 468 15.35 -42.62 15.12
CA GLY A 468 16.44 -43.60 15.20
C GLY A 468 16.73 -44.34 13.89
N GLU A 469 15.95 -44.12 12.82
CA GLU A 469 16.25 -44.63 11.49
C GLU A 469 17.57 -44.04 10.98
N GLN A 470 18.39 -44.85 10.31
CA GLN A 470 19.64 -44.43 9.68
C GLN A 470 19.54 -44.62 8.17
N PHE A 471 19.91 -43.60 7.41
CA PHE A 471 19.89 -43.66 5.95
C PHE A 471 21.16 -43.08 5.34
N GLU A 472 21.55 -43.59 4.18
CA GLU A 472 22.57 -42.94 3.34
C GLU A 472 21.85 -41.86 2.50
N PRO A 473 22.33 -40.60 2.49
CA PRO A 473 21.69 -39.54 1.72
C PRO A 473 21.65 -39.87 0.23
N THR A 474 20.55 -39.52 -0.44
CA THR A 474 20.43 -39.67 -1.90
C THR A 474 21.28 -38.63 -2.61
N GLU A 475 21.42 -37.45 -2.00
CA GLU A 475 22.37 -36.41 -2.39
C GLU A 475 22.81 -35.67 -1.12
N ALA A 476 24.12 -35.51 -0.96
CA ALA A 476 24.71 -34.56 -0.04
C ALA A 476 25.73 -33.73 -0.84
N MET A 477 25.64 -32.41 -0.79
CA MET A 477 26.57 -31.52 -1.50
C MET A 477 26.77 -30.20 -0.77
N MET A 478 27.98 -29.65 -0.83
CA MET A 478 28.22 -28.25 -0.50
C MET A 478 27.79 -27.38 -1.68
N THR A 479 26.80 -26.51 -1.49
CA THR A 479 26.36 -25.52 -2.47
C THR A 479 27.11 -24.19 -2.27
N GLU A 480 27.33 -23.46 -3.36
CA GLU A 480 27.79 -22.06 -3.33
C GLU A 480 26.65 -21.15 -3.80
N GLY A 481 26.46 -20.03 -3.11
CA GLY A 481 25.52 -18.99 -3.46
C GLY A 481 26.09 -17.60 -3.22
N LYS A 482 25.34 -16.56 -3.62
CA LYS A 482 25.70 -15.16 -3.34
C LYS A 482 24.48 -14.42 -2.80
N THR A 483 24.70 -13.55 -1.82
CA THR A 483 23.61 -12.71 -1.32
C THR A 483 23.08 -11.83 -2.46
N SER A 484 21.76 -11.67 -2.54
CA SER A 484 21.09 -10.90 -3.59
C SER A 484 20.58 -9.56 -3.05
N PRO A 485 20.63 -8.48 -3.85
CA PRO A 485 20.11 -7.18 -3.42
C PRO A 485 18.60 -7.25 -3.19
N PRO A 486 18.04 -6.38 -2.32
CA PRO A 486 16.61 -6.24 -2.18
C PRO A 486 15.98 -5.77 -3.49
N ASN A 487 14.75 -6.21 -3.80
CA ASN A 487 14.01 -5.73 -4.96
C ASN A 487 13.63 -4.24 -4.81
N TYR A 488 13.53 -3.51 -5.93
CA TYR A 488 12.85 -2.20 -5.97
C TYR A 488 11.40 -2.32 -5.46
N LEU A 489 10.85 -1.22 -4.92
CA LEU A 489 9.48 -1.25 -4.37
C LEU A 489 8.45 -1.49 -5.46
N THR A 490 7.57 -2.47 -5.26
CA THR A 490 6.27 -2.51 -5.93
C THR A 490 5.32 -1.51 -5.25
N GLU A 491 4.17 -1.26 -5.86
CA GLU A 491 3.13 -0.42 -5.26
C GLU A 491 2.59 -1.01 -3.94
N ALA A 492 2.45 -2.33 -3.85
CA ALA A 492 2.08 -3.01 -2.61
C ALA A 492 3.12 -2.85 -1.50
N ASP A 493 4.42 -2.82 -1.83
CA ASP A 493 5.50 -2.57 -0.87
C ASP A 493 5.51 -1.11 -0.39
N LEU A 494 5.25 -0.16 -1.29
CA LEU A 494 5.21 1.27 -0.96
C LEU A 494 4.00 1.58 -0.06
N ILE A 495 2.83 1.05 -0.38
CA ILE A 495 1.64 1.12 0.49
C ILE A 495 1.94 0.52 1.87
N ALA A 496 2.55 -0.67 1.93
CA ALA A 496 2.90 -1.31 3.19
C ALA A 496 3.93 -0.50 4.02
N LEU A 497 4.84 0.25 3.38
CA LEU A 497 5.75 1.16 4.06
C LEU A 497 5.05 2.43 4.57
N MET A 498 4.11 2.99 3.81
CA MET A 498 3.30 4.15 4.25
C MET A 498 2.43 3.79 5.45
N ASP A 499 1.72 2.65 5.38
CA ASP A 499 0.92 2.04 6.42
C ASP A 499 1.73 1.79 7.71
N ALA A 500 2.84 1.04 7.62
CA ALA A 500 3.70 0.73 8.77
C ALA A 500 4.35 1.97 9.41
N ASN A 501 4.47 3.08 8.67
CA ASN A 501 4.97 4.34 9.21
C ASN A 501 3.87 5.30 9.67
N GLY A 502 2.60 5.07 9.31
CA GLY A 502 1.47 5.93 9.66
C GLY A 502 1.46 7.26 8.90
N ILE A 503 1.63 7.23 7.57
CA ILE A 503 1.45 8.39 6.69
C ILE A 503 0.48 8.08 5.55
N GLY A 504 -0.31 9.05 5.12
CA GLY A 504 -1.33 8.84 4.09
C GLY A 504 -2.53 8.03 4.60
N THR A 505 -2.92 8.25 5.86
CA THR A 505 -4.11 7.66 6.49
C THR A 505 -5.40 8.05 5.76
N ASP A 506 -6.55 7.57 6.23
CA ASP A 506 -7.86 7.99 5.71
C ASP A 506 -8.00 7.71 4.19
N ALA A 507 -7.41 6.58 3.75
CA ALA A 507 -7.33 6.11 2.37
C ALA A 507 -6.59 7.02 1.36
N THR A 508 -5.73 7.95 1.81
CA THR A 508 -5.03 8.92 0.93
C THR A 508 -3.73 8.42 0.29
N MET A 509 -3.22 7.24 0.67
CA MET A 509 -1.95 6.69 0.14
C MET A 509 -1.87 6.67 -1.40
N ALA A 510 -2.96 6.26 -2.06
CA ALA A 510 -3.04 6.17 -3.52
C ALA A 510 -2.78 7.50 -4.23
N ASP A 511 -3.29 8.61 -3.68
CA ASP A 511 -3.16 9.94 -4.26
C ASP A 511 -1.73 10.49 -4.06
N HIS A 512 -1.07 10.18 -2.95
CA HIS A 512 0.33 10.52 -2.73
C HIS A 512 1.29 9.69 -3.60
N ILE A 513 0.99 8.41 -3.84
CA ILE A 513 1.71 7.53 -4.76
C ILE A 513 1.53 7.99 -6.22
N GLN A 514 0.34 8.45 -6.61
CA GLN A 514 0.12 9.06 -7.91
C GLN A 514 0.90 10.38 -8.03
N LYS A 515 0.92 11.22 -6.97
CA LYS A 515 1.57 12.53 -7.01
C LYS A 515 3.07 12.50 -7.27
N ILE A 516 3.79 11.47 -6.79
CA ILE A 516 5.23 11.32 -7.08
C ILE A 516 5.51 10.86 -8.53
N GLN A 517 4.53 10.21 -9.19
CA GLN A 517 4.58 9.87 -10.61
C GLN A 517 4.26 11.11 -11.48
N ASP A 518 3.16 11.81 -11.17
CA ASP A 518 2.72 13.05 -11.86
C ASP A 518 3.78 14.18 -11.87
N ARG A 519 4.74 14.10 -10.95
CA ARG A 519 5.85 15.06 -10.80
C ARG A 519 7.19 14.57 -11.34
N GLU A 520 7.20 13.40 -11.99
CA GLU A 520 8.41 12.78 -12.56
C GLU A 520 9.52 12.53 -11.50
N TYR A 521 9.17 12.31 -10.22
CA TYR A 521 10.15 11.99 -9.18
C TYR A 521 10.45 10.49 -9.12
N VAL A 522 9.50 9.67 -9.59
CA VAL A 522 9.66 8.23 -9.80
C VAL A 522 9.19 7.86 -11.20
N ALA A 523 9.87 6.90 -11.81
CA ALA A 523 9.40 6.18 -12.99
C ALA A 523 8.87 4.81 -12.55
N VAL A 524 7.76 4.38 -13.13
CA VAL A 524 7.27 3.00 -13.01
C VAL A 524 7.79 2.21 -14.19
N ILE A 525 8.60 1.20 -13.92
CA ILE A 525 9.10 0.27 -14.94
C ILE A 525 8.50 -1.11 -14.70
N ASP A 526 8.26 -1.85 -15.78
CA ASP A 526 8.08 -3.30 -15.66
C ASP A 526 9.40 -3.88 -15.12
N ARG A 527 9.34 -4.66 -14.04
CA ARG A 527 10.50 -5.42 -13.55
C ARG A 527 10.95 -6.35 -14.68
N ALA A 528 12.08 -6.02 -15.28
CA ALA A 528 12.78 -6.92 -16.17
C ALA A 528 12.93 -8.27 -15.45
N ARG A 529 12.76 -9.38 -16.18
CA ARG A 529 13.17 -10.70 -15.69
C ARG A 529 14.69 -10.71 -15.59
N SER A 530 15.22 -10.19 -14.48
CA SER A 530 16.59 -10.44 -14.07
C SER A 530 16.77 -11.96 -14.02
N GLY A 531 17.67 -12.48 -14.84
CA GLY A 531 18.08 -13.88 -14.82
C GLY A 531 18.84 -14.19 -13.53
N ALA A 532 18.12 -14.20 -12.41
CA ALA A 532 18.57 -14.87 -11.21
C ALA A 532 18.46 -16.37 -11.50
N GLY A 533 19.60 -17.05 -11.50
CA GLY A 533 19.63 -18.50 -11.30
C GLY A 533 19.19 -18.77 -9.88
N GLY A 534 17.89 -18.92 -9.70
CA GLY A 534 17.27 -19.61 -8.58
C GLY A 534 16.39 -20.69 -9.18
N ASP A 535 16.60 -21.94 -8.79
CA ASP A 535 15.91 -23.08 -9.36
C ASP A 535 14.44 -23.12 -8.87
N GLU A 536 13.56 -22.42 -9.58
CA GLU A 536 12.10 -22.55 -9.44
C GLU A 536 11.57 -23.69 -10.35
N ASP A 537 11.92 -24.92 -9.99
CA ASP A 537 11.25 -26.19 -10.36
C ASP A 537 10.65 -26.33 -11.78
N GLU A 538 11.48 -26.45 -12.83
CA GLU A 538 11.05 -27.08 -14.11
C GLU A 538 11.16 -28.61 -14.04
N ASN A 539 10.46 -29.23 -13.08
CA ASN A 539 10.24 -30.68 -13.04
C ASN A 539 9.15 -31.08 -14.04
N GLY A 540 9.54 -31.34 -15.29
CA GLY A 540 8.59 -31.49 -16.41
C GLY A 540 9.09 -32.31 -17.60
N ASP A 541 9.87 -33.36 -17.38
CA ASP A 541 10.28 -34.30 -18.43
C ASP A 541 9.92 -35.75 -18.08
N GLY A 542 9.52 -36.53 -19.08
CA GLY A 542 8.94 -37.86 -18.90
C GLY A 542 9.17 -38.74 -20.13
N PRO A 543 9.86 -39.89 -20.01
CA PRO A 543 10.32 -40.64 -21.16
C PRO A 543 9.18 -41.40 -21.87
N GLY A 544 8.85 -40.98 -23.09
CA GLY A 544 7.99 -41.71 -24.03
C GLY A 544 8.82 -42.28 -25.20
N ALA A 545 8.75 -43.59 -25.42
CA ALA A 545 9.59 -44.27 -26.41
C ALA A 545 9.19 -43.97 -27.87
N ARG A 546 10.13 -44.19 -28.79
CA ARG A 546 9.87 -44.24 -30.24
C ARG A 546 9.30 -45.60 -30.61
N GLU A 547 8.31 -45.61 -31.50
CA GLU A 547 7.99 -46.75 -32.37
C GLU A 547 7.55 -46.24 -33.75
N GLU A 548 7.75 -47.03 -34.79
CA GLU A 548 7.76 -46.55 -36.18
C GLU A 548 6.60 -47.09 -37.04
N ALA A 549 5.93 -46.17 -37.76
CA ALA A 549 5.28 -46.42 -39.06
C ALA A 549 4.08 -47.42 -39.07
N PRO A 550 3.38 -47.61 -40.22
CA PRO A 550 3.44 -46.91 -41.49
C PRO A 550 2.15 -46.17 -41.89
N ALA A 551 2.21 -45.41 -42.99
CA ALA A 551 1.09 -44.63 -43.51
C ALA A 551 0.11 -45.46 -44.38
N GLY A 552 -1.19 -45.26 -44.19
CA GLY A 552 -2.27 -45.78 -45.05
C GLY A 552 -3.07 -44.66 -45.71
N ARG A 553 -3.39 -44.79 -47.00
CA ARG A 553 -4.20 -43.81 -47.76
C ARG A 553 -5.71 -44.07 -47.56
N GLY A 554 -6.50 -43.01 -47.37
CA GLY A 554 -7.97 -43.09 -47.39
C GLY A 554 -8.61 -41.77 -47.80
N ARG A 555 -9.42 -41.79 -48.87
CA ARG A 555 -10.38 -40.71 -49.20
C ARG A 555 -11.73 -41.06 -48.60
N GLY A 556 -12.43 -40.10 -48.01
CA GLY A 556 -13.81 -40.27 -47.57
C GLY A 556 -14.50 -38.94 -47.27
N SER A 557 -15.66 -38.70 -47.86
CA SER A 557 -16.51 -37.54 -47.58
C SER A 557 -17.61 -37.91 -46.58
N GLY A 558 -17.94 -37.01 -45.66
CA GLY A 558 -19.00 -37.24 -44.67
C GLY A 558 -19.44 -35.96 -43.97
N ARG A 559 -20.73 -35.63 -44.02
CA ARG A 559 -21.33 -34.55 -43.22
C ARG A 559 -21.62 -35.06 -41.80
N GLY A 560 -21.13 -34.37 -40.78
CA GLY A 560 -21.41 -34.68 -39.36
C GLY A 560 -21.66 -33.41 -38.55
N ARG A 561 -22.65 -33.43 -37.64
CA ARG A 561 -23.17 -32.23 -36.96
C ARG A 561 -23.04 -32.32 -35.43
N ARG A 562 -21.97 -31.72 -34.88
CA ARG A 562 -21.77 -31.29 -33.48
C ARG A 562 -20.56 -30.32 -33.52
N GLY A 563 -20.42 -29.30 -32.69
CA GLY A 563 -21.08 -29.05 -31.40
C GLY A 563 -20.02 -28.79 -30.32
N GLY A 564 -19.04 -27.94 -30.60
CA GLY A 564 -17.85 -27.71 -29.76
C GLY A 564 -17.80 -26.30 -29.19
N ARG A 565 -17.59 -26.18 -27.87
CA ARG A 565 -17.29 -24.90 -27.21
C ARG A 565 -15.87 -24.48 -27.57
N GLY A 566 -15.72 -23.37 -28.29
CA GLY A 566 -14.43 -22.70 -28.48
C GLY A 566 -13.96 -22.06 -27.16
N GLY A 567 -13.25 -22.83 -26.34
CA GLY A 567 -12.58 -22.32 -25.15
C GLY A 567 -11.41 -21.43 -25.55
N ALA A 568 -11.68 -20.13 -25.71
CA ALA A 568 -10.66 -19.14 -26.07
C ALA A 568 -9.67 -18.93 -24.91
N ALA A 569 -8.65 -19.79 -24.86
CA ALA A 569 -7.51 -19.63 -23.96
C ALA A 569 -6.78 -18.33 -24.30
N SER A 570 -7.08 -17.26 -23.56
CA SER A 570 -6.47 -15.95 -23.76
C SER A 570 -4.99 -16.02 -23.36
N THR A 571 -4.11 -16.12 -24.36
CA THR A 571 -2.65 -16.02 -24.23
C THR A 571 -2.22 -14.58 -23.93
N GLY A 572 -2.80 -14.01 -22.87
CA GLY A 572 -2.51 -12.68 -22.34
C GLY A 572 -1.07 -12.61 -21.87
N ARG A 573 -0.21 -12.14 -22.76
CA ARG A 573 1.24 -11.88 -22.59
C ARG A 573 1.50 -11.37 -21.17
N ARG A 574 2.08 -12.22 -20.30
CA ARG A 574 2.27 -11.91 -18.88
C ARG A 574 3.31 -10.78 -18.72
N GLY A 575 2.84 -9.53 -18.71
CA GLY A 575 3.63 -8.34 -18.40
C GLY A 575 4.31 -8.47 -17.02
N GLY A 576 5.43 -7.75 -16.85
CA GLY A 576 6.22 -7.80 -15.63
C GLY A 576 5.48 -7.23 -14.42
N GLN A 577 5.97 -7.55 -13.23
CA GLN A 577 5.54 -6.87 -12.01
C GLN A 577 6.07 -5.44 -12.03
N LYS A 578 5.22 -4.43 -11.87
CA LYS A 578 5.65 -3.03 -11.92
C LYS A 578 6.35 -2.60 -10.63
N VAL A 579 7.46 -1.87 -10.77
CA VAL A 579 8.29 -1.36 -9.67
C VAL A 579 8.66 0.11 -9.87
N PHE A 580 8.85 0.81 -8.75
CA PHE A 580 9.26 2.20 -8.69
C PHE A 580 10.78 2.34 -8.68
N VAL A 581 11.31 3.15 -9.59
CA VAL A 581 12.71 3.60 -9.61
C VAL A 581 12.72 5.13 -9.57
N PRO A 582 13.46 5.78 -8.66
CA PRO A 582 13.46 7.24 -8.58
C PRO A 582 14.22 7.84 -9.77
N THR A 583 13.73 8.97 -10.27
CA THR A 583 14.44 9.71 -11.34
C THR A 583 15.65 10.44 -10.78
N GLN A 584 16.53 10.93 -11.66
CA GLN A 584 17.65 11.78 -11.24
C GLN A 584 17.18 13.00 -10.43
N LEU A 585 15.99 13.54 -10.73
CA LEU A 585 15.40 14.65 -9.98
C LEU A 585 14.92 14.19 -8.59
N GLY A 586 14.19 13.07 -8.50
CA GLY A 586 13.74 12.52 -7.22
C GLY A 586 14.90 12.18 -6.27
N VAL A 587 15.97 11.58 -6.81
CA VAL A 587 17.22 11.31 -6.07
C VAL A 587 17.89 12.61 -5.60
N ALA A 588 18.03 13.60 -6.49
CA ALA A 588 18.70 14.86 -6.16
C ALA A 588 17.94 15.68 -5.11
N LEU A 589 16.61 15.64 -5.11
CA LEU A 589 15.77 16.28 -4.09
C LEU A 589 15.96 15.62 -2.72
N ILE A 590 15.77 14.31 -2.59
CA ILE A 590 15.90 13.60 -1.30
C ILE A 590 17.33 13.74 -0.75
N LEU A 591 18.35 13.43 -1.55
CA LEU A 591 19.75 13.58 -1.11
C LEU A 591 20.12 15.03 -0.80
N GLY A 592 19.51 16.00 -1.49
CA GLY A 592 19.74 17.42 -1.27
C GLY A 592 19.31 17.87 0.12
N PHE A 593 18.14 17.41 0.60
CA PHE A 593 17.65 17.68 1.95
C PHE A 593 18.32 16.80 3.02
N ASP A 594 18.53 15.51 2.78
CA ASP A 594 19.23 14.65 3.75
C ASP A 594 20.67 15.16 4.02
N ARG A 595 21.37 15.68 3.01
CA ARG A 595 22.70 16.32 3.16
C ARG A 595 22.69 17.65 3.92
N MET A 596 21.54 18.30 4.10
CA MET A 596 21.46 19.46 5.00
C MET A 596 21.61 19.04 6.47
N ASN A 597 21.46 17.74 6.77
CA ASN A 597 21.64 17.14 8.09
C ASN A 597 20.86 17.91 9.17
N PHE A 598 19.55 18.01 8.97
CA PHE A 598 18.61 18.44 10.00
C PHE A 598 18.41 17.32 11.03
N GLU A 599 18.10 17.68 12.27
CA GLU A 599 17.61 16.73 13.28
C GLU A 599 16.32 16.03 12.80
N THR A 600 15.51 16.75 12.02
CA THR A 600 14.25 16.28 11.44
C THR A 600 14.33 16.30 9.91
N SER A 601 14.73 15.19 9.28
CA SER A 601 14.73 15.07 7.81
C SER A 601 13.31 15.07 7.25
N LEU A 602 13.07 15.96 6.28
CA LEU A 602 11.83 16.01 5.48
C LEU A 602 11.63 14.76 4.61
N GLY A 603 12.69 14.03 4.29
CA GLY A 603 12.66 12.78 3.52
C GLY A 603 12.28 11.55 4.34
N LYS A 604 12.11 11.69 5.66
CA LYS A 604 11.66 10.63 6.57
C LYS A 604 10.24 10.94 7.09
N PRO A 605 9.42 9.92 7.41
CA PRO A 605 7.97 10.10 7.61
C PRO A 605 7.55 10.82 8.90
N PHE A 606 8.50 11.17 9.78
CA PHE A 606 8.22 11.55 11.17
C PHE A 606 7.28 12.75 11.34
N LEU A 607 7.54 13.88 10.66
CA LEU A 607 6.67 15.07 10.74
C LEU A 607 5.26 14.81 10.19
N ARG A 608 5.16 14.07 9.06
CA ARG A 608 3.84 13.75 8.50
C ARG A 608 3.06 12.84 9.44
N LYS A 609 3.71 11.83 10.04
CA LYS A 609 3.10 10.94 11.04
C LYS A 609 2.59 11.73 12.26
N GLU A 610 3.39 12.65 12.77
CA GLU A 610 2.97 13.55 13.87
C GLU A 610 1.74 14.37 13.44
N MET A 611 1.71 14.86 12.19
CA MET A 611 0.58 15.60 11.65
C MET A 611 -0.70 14.74 11.52
N GLU A 612 -0.64 13.51 11.00
CA GLU A 612 -1.82 12.61 10.95
C GLU A 612 -2.35 12.31 12.36
N LEU A 613 -1.44 12.04 13.32
CA LEU A 613 -1.80 11.80 14.71
C LEU A 613 -2.46 13.03 15.35
N LYS A 614 -2.02 14.24 15.01
CA LYS A 614 -2.68 15.49 15.41
C LYS A 614 -4.04 15.68 14.75
N MET A 615 -4.22 15.29 13.48
CA MET A 615 -5.56 15.29 12.84
C MET A 615 -6.53 14.37 13.59
N LYS A 616 -6.08 13.14 13.91
CA LYS A 616 -6.86 12.19 14.70
C LYS A 616 -7.18 12.72 16.10
N ALA A 617 -6.24 13.37 16.77
CA ALA A 617 -6.47 13.99 18.07
C ALA A 617 -7.50 15.14 18.00
N ILE A 618 -7.61 15.88 16.89
CA ILE A 618 -8.72 16.84 16.68
C ILE A 618 -10.06 16.09 16.57
N CYS A 619 -10.14 15.04 15.74
CA CYS A 619 -11.36 14.22 15.58
C CYS A 619 -11.86 13.62 16.90
N GLU A 620 -10.95 13.16 17.76
CA GLU A 620 -11.27 12.66 19.10
C GLU A 620 -11.67 13.82 20.06
N GLY A 621 -11.14 15.02 19.83
CA GLY A 621 -11.30 16.20 20.69
C GLY A 621 -10.24 16.31 21.80
N ASN A 622 -9.13 15.60 21.64
CA ASN A 622 -7.95 15.65 22.50
C ASN A 622 -7.10 16.92 22.25
N THR A 623 -7.33 17.64 21.15
CA THR A 623 -6.74 18.96 20.84
C THR A 623 -7.63 19.77 19.89
N THR A 624 -7.26 21.00 19.57
CA THR A 624 -8.01 21.90 18.66
C THR A 624 -7.22 22.22 17.39
N ARG A 625 -7.93 22.60 16.32
CA ARG A 625 -7.32 23.05 15.05
C ARG A 625 -6.29 24.15 15.27
N ASP A 626 -6.57 25.15 16.09
CA ASP A 626 -5.69 26.33 16.24
C ASP A 626 -4.40 26.02 17.03
N ILE A 627 -4.42 25.01 17.90
CA ILE A 627 -3.21 24.49 18.56
C ILE A 627 -2.34 23.75 17.54
N VAL A 628 -2.96 22.79 16.83
CA VAL A 628 -2.26 21.95 15.84
C VAL A 628 -1.69 22.77 14.69
N LEU A 629 -2.44 23.75 14.17
CA LEU A 629 -1.95 24.70 13.16
C LEU A 629 -0.71 25.43 13.67
N ARG A 630 -0.77 26.03 14.85
CA ARG A 630 0.33 26.83 15.43
C ARG A 630 1.60 26.01 15.61
N GLU A 631 1.48 24.81 16.15
CA GLU A 631 2.60 23.88 16.35
C GLU A 631 3.20 23.42 15.02
N SER A 632 2.39 22.87 14.12
CA SER A 632 2.85 22.30 12.86
C SER A 632 3.40 23.36 11.90
N ILE A 633 2.80 24.55 11.85
CA ILE A 633 3.36 25.70 11.12
C ILE A 633 4.71 26.10 11.72
N SER A 634 4.86 26.13 13.05
CA SER A 634 6.14 26.45 13.70
C SER A 634 7.23 25.42 13.36
N GLN A 635 6.93 24.12 13.47
CA GLN A 635 7.83 23.02 13.13
C GLN A 635 8.31 23.11 11.67
N TYR A 636 7.39 23.21 10.71
CA TYR A 636 7.74 23.27 9.29
C TYR A 636 8.42 24.59 8.90
N ARG A 637 8.06 25.72 9.53
CA ARG A 637 8.73 27.02 9.30
C ARG A 637 10.17 27.03 9.83
N HIS A 638 10.45 26.34 10.93
CA HIS A 638 11.82 26.17 11.43
C HIS A 638 12.70 25.42 10.43
N VAL A 639 12.25 24.25 9.95
CA VAL A 639 12.98 23.46 8.94
C VAL A 639 13.08 24.22 7.60
N PHE A 640 12.09 25.04 7.26
CA PHE A 640 12.14 25.92 6.09
C PHE A 640 13.28 26.94 6.16
N PHE A 641 13.44 27.66 7.28
CA PHE A 641 14.55 28.60 7.45
C PHE A 641 15.92 27.90 7.40
N GLN A 642 16.06 26.75 8.07
CA GLN A 642 17.28 25.93 7.96
C GLN A 642 17.56 25.46 6.52
N SER A 643 16.52 25.31 5.68
CA SER A 643 16.65 24.98 4.25
C SER A 643 17.12 26.17 3.42
N GLN A 644 16.71 27.39 3.78
CA GLN A 644 17.21 28.62 3.16
C GLN A 644 18.69 28.86 3.49
N GLU A 645 19.06 28.74 4.78
CA GLU A 645 20.47 28.86 5.24
C GLU A 645 21.40 27.86 4.51
N LYS A 646 20.94 26.61 4.35
CA LYS A 646 21.73 25.52 3.74
C LYS A 646 21.50 25.37 2.24
N LEU A 647 20.92 26.36 1.55
CA LEU A 647 20.59 26.31 0.12
C LEU A 647 21.79 25.96 -0.78
N GLY A 648 23.02 26.31 -0.38
CA GLY A 648 24.25 25.92 -1.09
C GLY A 648 24.38 24.39 -1.26
N VAL A 649 24.02 23.61 -0.24
CA VAL A 649 24.07 22.13 -0.25
C VAL A 649 23.07 21.55 -1.24
N LEU A 650 21.88 22.16 -1.33
CA LEU A 650 20.85 21.79 -2.28
C LEU A 650 21.29 22.05 -3.72
N ARG A 651 21.80 23.27 -3.99
CA ARG A 651 22.32 23.67 -5.30
C ARG A 651 23.49 22.79 -5.74
N GLN A 652 24.44 22.50 -4.85
CA GLN A 652 25.57 21.60 -5.15
C GLN A 652 25.08 20.18 -5.49
N THR A 653 24.13 19.64 -4.73
CA THR A 653 23.61 18.28 -4.96
C THR A 653 22.77 18.20 -6.24
N ALA A 654 21.95 19.20 -6.53
CA ALA A 654 21.19 19.31 -7.77
C ALA A 654 22.11 19.48 -9.00
N ALA A 655 23.12 20.33 -8.93
CA ALA A 655 24.11 20.51 -9.99
C ALA A 655 24.95 19.25 -10.24
N ALA A 656 25.39 18.54 -9.19
CA ALA A 656 26.08 17.26 -9.32
C ALA A 656 25.19 16.19 -9.99
N GLY A 657 23.89 16.18 -9.70
CA GLY A 657 22.90 15.38 -10.43
C GLY A 657 22.85 15.71 -11.92
N HIS A 658 22.97 16.99 -12.30
CA HIS A 658 23.00 17.41 -13.71
C HIS A 658 24.32 17.06 -14.42
N MET A 659 25.46 17.13 -13.72
CA MET A 659 26.79 16.78 -14.27
C MET A 659 26.92 15.31 -14.69
N MET A 660 26.11 14.40 -14.14
CA MET A 660 26.06 12.99 -14.54
C MET A 660 25.78 12.78 -16.04
N LYS A 661 25.14 13.75 -16.73
CA LYS A 661 24.97 13.72 -18.19
C LYS A 661 26.29 13.70 -18.98
N GLY A 662 27.38 14.21 -18.41
CA GLY A 662 28.66 14.38 -19.11
C GLY A 662 29.44 13.08 -19.36
N ARG A 663 29.28 12.05 -18.52
CA ARG A 663 30.11 10.82 -18.57
C ARG A 663 29.46 9.60 -19.23
N HIS A 664 28.16 9.65 -19.56
CA HIS A 664 27.44 8.52 -20.17
C HIS A 664 27.20 8.66 -21.69
N LYS A 665 27.87 9.62 -22.36
CA LYS A 665 27.73 9.84 -23.81
C LYS A 665 28.80 9.18 -24.70
N SER A 666 29.75 8.45 -24.12
CA SER A 666 30.87 7.81 -24.84
C SER A 666 30.74 6.29 -25.02
N LEU A 667 29.59 5.69 -24.71
CA LEU A 667 29.30 4.26 -24.90
C LEU A 667 27.96 4.04 -25.63
N SER A 668 27.88 4.59 -26.85
CA SER A 668 26.86 4.21 -27.84
C SER A 668 27.52 3.45 -28.99
N VAL A 669 27.13 2.18 -29.18
CA VAL A 669 27.69 1.30 -30.21
C VAL A 669 27.48 1.89 -31.61
N SER A 670 28.56 2.05 -32.36
CA SER A 670 28.52 2.29 -33.81
C SER A 670 29.11 1.08 -34.53
N GLY A 671 28.24 0.20 -35.02
CA GLY A 671 28.63 -0.97 -35.82
C GLY A 671 28.29 -0.74 -37.29
N LYS A 672 29.28 -0.34 -38.11
CA LYS A 672 29.23 -0.45 -39.57
C LYS A 672 30.59 -0.86 -40.13
N THR A 673 30.55 -1.73 -41.13
CA THR A 673 31.69 -2.38 -41.77
C THR A 673 32.26 -1.57 -42.93
N ALA A 674 33.58 -1.55 -43.06
CA ALA A 674 34.31 -1.27 -44.29
C ALA A 674 35.57 -2.15 -44.35
N ARG A 675 36.18 -2.32 -45.53
CA ARG A 675 37.35 -3.19 -45.78
C ARG A 675 38.64 -2.38 -45.95
N ASP A 676 39.76 -3.11 -45.94
CA ASP A 676 41.03 -2.85 -46.64
C ASP A 676 41.61 -1.42 -46.62
N GLN A 677 42.70 -1.23 -45.88
CA GLN A 677 44.04 -1.19 -46.49
C GLN A 677 45.16 -1.23 -45.42
N THR A 678 46.39 -1.49 -45.87
CA THR A 678 47.59 -1.77 -45.06
C THR A 678 48.60 -0.60 -45.08
N VAL A 679 49.70 -0.79 -44.33
CA VAL A 679 51.04 -0.15 -44.45
C VAL A 679 51.42 0.92 -43.40
N ALA A 680 52.51 0.61 -42.68
CA ALA A 680 53.49 1.50 -42.00
C ALA A 680 53.04 2.38 -40.80
N ASP A 681 53.90 2.74 -39.83
CA ASP A 681 55.33 2.41 -39.65
C ASP A 681 55.75 2.35 -38.15
N SER A 682 57.01 1.93 -37.91
CA SER A 682 57.91 2.08 -36.74
C SER A 682 57.37 2.46 -35.32
N GLU A 683 57.73 1.79 -34.22
CA GLU A 683 59.08 1.64 -33.61
C GLU A 683 59.75 2.97 -33.18
N ALA A 684 60.46 3.11 -32.05
CA ALA A 684 60.88 2.15 -31.02
C ALA A 684 61.37 2.85 -29.73
N ARG A 685 61.58 2.04 -28.65
CA ARG A 685 62.58 2.22 -27.56
C ARG A 685 62.39 3.39 -26.56
N ASP A 686 62.98 3.36 -25.35
CA ASP A 686 63.88 2.35 -24.74
C ASP A 686 63.68 2.15 -23.21
N ARG A 687 64.43 1.20 -22.63
CA ARG A 687 64.60 0.99 -21.16
C ARG A 687 65.83 1.80 -20.65
N ASP A 688 66.42 1.67 -19.45
CA ASP A 688 66.41 0.69 -18.36
C ASP A 688 67.03 1.29 -17.05
N GLY A 689 67.14 0.53 -15.96
CA GLY A 689 67.84 0.93 -14.70
C GLY A 689 66.91 1.23 -13.50
N PHE A 690 66.92 0.60 -12.31
CA PHE A 690 67.94 -0.16 -11.53
C PHE A 690 69.12 0.70 -11.03
N ALA A 691 69.57 0.72 -9.75
CA ALA A 691 69.04 0.29 -8.42
C ALA A 691 69.95 0.97 -7.31
N ALA A 692 70.04 0.68 -6.00
CA ALA A 692 69.52 -0.32 -5.03
C ALA A 692 69.79 0.17 -3.56
N ARG A 693 69.45 -0.66 -2.52
CA ARG A 693 70.15 -0.81 -1.20
C ARG A 693 70.07 0.36 -0.16
N THR A 694 70.11 0.20 1.18
CA THR A 694 69.97 -0.93 2.15
C THR A 694 69.35 -0.46 3.50
N ARG A 695 69.10 -1.37 4.45
CA ARG A 695 68.50 -1.21 5.81
C ARG A 695 69.36 -0.43 6.82
N LEU A 696 68.71 0.11 7.86
CA LEU A 696 69.23 0.25 9.25
C LEU A 696 68.06 0.22 10.27
N SER A 697 68.32 0.14 11.58
CA SER A 697 67.35 -0.44 12.54
C SER A 697 67.23 0.17 13.95
N ALA A 698 66.00 0.06 14.49
CA ALA A 698 65.64 -0.19 15.89
C ALA A 698 65.69 0.95 16.95
N ARG A 699 64.95 0.69 18.04
CA ARG A 699 64.65 1.55 19.22
C ARG A 699 63.72 2.75 18.92
N GLY A 700 62.77 3.13 19.78
CA GLY A 700 62.25 2.47 21.00
C GLY A 700 61.80 3.47 22.07
N GLY A 701 60.51 3.52 22.41
CA GLY A 701 60.00 4.40 23.47
C GLY A 701 58.49 4.27 23.72
N ARG A 702 58.06 4.38 24.98
CA ARG A 702 56.66 4.47 25.42
C ARG A 702 56.37 5.90 25.89
N ILE A 703 55.11 6.33 25.89
CA ILE A 703 54.47 7.01 27.04
C ILE A 703 52.93 7.06 26.86
N ARG A 704 52.21 7.28 27.97
CA ARG A 704 50.75 7.23 28.13
C ARG A 704 50.08 8.62 28.01
N THR A 705 48.76 8.62 28.13
CA THR A 705 47.83 9.68 28.62
C THR A 705 47.13 10.52 27.53
N GLN A 706 45.89 10.99 27.72
CA GLN A 706 44.90 10.78 28.81
C GLN A 706 43.47 10.86 28.25
N ARG A 707 42.52 10.05 28.75
CA ARG A 707 41.09 10.37 28.68
C ARG A 707 40.70 11.09 29.97
N ARG A 708 39.95 12.19 29.89
CA ARG A 708 39.24 12.79 31.02
C ARG A 708 37.74 12.47 30.90
N ALA A 709 37.13 12.17 32.04
CA ALA A 709 35.67 12.16 32.20
C ALA A 709 35.26 13.47 32.91
N LEU A 710 34.00 13.86 32.74
CA LEU A 710 33.31 14.82 33.60
C LEU A 710 31.87 14.35 33.78
N ASP A 711 31.49 14.09 35.02
CA ASP A 711 30.17 13.59 35.41
C ASP A 711 29.89 14.06 36.85
N ARG A 712 28.88 14.92 37.05
CA ARG A 712 28.40 15.38 38.37
C ARG A 712 27.13 16.25 38.29
N TYR A 713 26.51 16.42 39.47
CA TYR A 713 25.18 17.02 39.77
C TYR A 713 23.99 16.06 39.54
N GLY A 714 23.05 15.88 40.49
CA GLY A 714 23.02 16.33 41.89
C GLY A 714 21.59 16.26 42.49
N ARG A 715 21.37 15.47 43.56
CA ARG A 715 20.08 15.42 44.30
C ARG A 715 20.05 16.42 45.47
N PRO A 716 18.86 16.89 45.88
CA PRO A 716 18.10 16.28 46.99
C PRO A 716 16.66 15.90 46.56
N GLY A 717 15.79 15.26 47.35
CA GLY A 717 15.86 14.69 48.71
C GLY A 717 14.69 13.70 48.93
N GLN A 718 14.59 13.00 50.07
CA GLN A 718 13.57 11.97 50.33
C GLN A 718 12.42 12.45 51.25
N LEU A 719 11.23 11.85 51.12
CA LEU A 719 10.30 11.63 52.24
C LEU A 719 9.28 10.49 51.97
N GLY A 720 9.27 9.47 52.85
CA GLY A 720 8.09 8.72 53.37
C GLY A 720 7.11 7.93 52.48
N SER A 721 7.18 6.58 52.58
CA SER A 721 6.08 5.58 52.41
C SER A 721 5.35 5.45 51.05
N GLY A 722 4.75 4.31 50.67
CA GLY A 722 4.66 2.96 51.25
C GLY A 722 3.82 2.01 50.35
N ALA A 723 3.87 0.69 50.57
CA ALA A 723 3.30 -0.41 49.72
C ALA A 723 3.95 -0.54 48.32
N ALA A 724 4.37 -1.71 47.78
CA ALA A 724 3.78 -3.06 47.65
C ALA A 724 2.77 -3.16 46.47
N GLU A 725 2.86 -4.10 45.50
CA GLU A 725 3.87 -5.16 45.27
C GLU A 725 4.01 -5.55 43.76
N ILE A 726 5.10 -6.28 43.47
CA ILE A 726 5.64 -6.85 42.22
C ILE A 726 4.61 -7.38 41.18
N GLY A 727 4.79 -7.06 39.88
CA GLY A 727 3.91 -7.55 38.78
C GLY A 727 4.50 -7.87 37.39
N ARG A 728 5.80 -7.61 37.12
CA ARG A 728 6.58 -8.01 35.91
C ARG A 728 5.94 -7.80 34.50
N ALA A 729 6.33 -6.73 33.81
CA ALA A 729 6.21 -6.62 32.35
C ALA A 729 7.53 -7.04 31.64
N THR A 730 7.46 -7.93 30.65
CA THR A 730 8.63 -8.42 29.90
C THR A 730 8.91 -7.55 28.67
N ALA A 731 9.96 -6.74 28.71
CA ALA A 731 10.39 -5.92 27.57
C ALA A 731 11.19 -6.76 26.55
N CYS A 732 10.62 -6.97 25.36
CA CYS A 732 11.32 -7.64 24.25
C CYS A 732 12.12 -6.62 23.42
N ARG A 733 13.45 -6.77 23.36
CA ARG A 733 14.29 -5.97 22.46
C ARG A 733 14.01 -6.35 21.00
N MET A 734 13.62 -5.38 20.17
CA MET A 734 13.79 -5.51 18.72
C MET A 734 15.24 -5.17 18.35
N GLY A 735 16.01 -6.18 17.93
CA GLY A 735 17.23 -5.98 17.17
C GLY A 735 16.90 -5.83 15.69
N LEU A 736 17.44 -4.82 15.03
CA LEU A 736 17.34 -4.64 13.58
C LEU A 736 18.50 -5.37 12.88
N ILE A 737 18.16 -6.14 11.85
CA ILE A 737 19.03 -6.63 10.76
C ILE A 737 18.25 -6.45 9.46
#